data_AF-U4Q374-F1
#
_entry.id   AF-U4Q374-F1
#
_cell.length_a   1.000
_cell.length_b   1.000
_cell.length_c   1.000
_cell.angle_alpha   90.00
_cell.angle_beta   90.00
_cell.angle_gamma   90.00
#
_symmetry.space_group_name_H-M   'P 1'
#
loop_
_entity.id
_entity.type
_entity.pdbx_description
1 polymer ?
#
loop_
_entity_poly.entity_id
_entity_poly.type
_entity_poly.pdbx_seq_one_letter_code
_entity_poly.pdbx_strand_id
1 'polypeptide(L)'
;MSYAELQVTTHFSFLRGASSAQELFETAKQLGIDALAVVDRNSLAGIVRALEASRATGLRLVVGCRLDLADGMSVLVYPMDRAAYSRLTRLITLGKSRGGKNNCILHWDDIVAYSEGMIGILVPDLPDATCAAQLRKMAELFGDRAYVSLCLRRRPNDQLRLHEISNMASRFKVRTVVTNDVLFHEPGRRQLQDIVTCIRHNTTIDDVGFERERHADRYLKPPEEMARLFPRYAQALARTLEIVRRCKFSLEELTYQYPEEAIVPGKDAQGSLEHYVWECAPDRYPEGLPPDVLKTVRHELDLIRTMKYAPYFLTVFSIVRFARSQGILCQGRGSAANSAVCYILGITSIDPSTNDLLFERFVSQERDEPPDIDVDFEHERREEVIQWIYKTYTKDKAALCATVTRYRAKGAIRDVGKALGLPEDVIKALSSGMWSWSEEVPDRNIRELNLNPDDRRLALTLKLAQQLMGAPRHLGQHPGGFVLTHDRLDDLVPIEPATMKDRQIIEWDKDDVEALKFMKVDVLALGMLTCMAKAFDLIREHKGQDLDLSKISQEDAATYAMIRKADTLGTFQIESRAQMAMLPRLKPRTFYDLVVQVAIVRPGPIQGDMVHPYLRRREGKEPVEYPTAELEAVLGKTLGVPLFQESAMRVAMVCAGFTGGEADQLRKSMATFKFTGGVSRFKDKLVSGMVKNGYSPEFAEKTFSQLEGFGSYGFPESHAASFALIAYASNYIKCHYPDVFCAALLNSQPMGFMLRPRSSETRSSMASRCDRSASTARDGTARWKGLEAAIVMLCASGFGR
;
A
#
# COMPACT_ATOMS: atom_id res chain seq x y z
N MET A 1 -19.83 8.27 36.24
CA MET A 1 -18.71 9.24 36.29
C MET A 1 -18.15 9.40 34.89
N SER A 2 -17.70 10.59 34.51
CA SER A 2 -17.21 10.89 33.17
C SER A 2 -15.67 11.04 33.18
N TYR A 3 -14.97 10.39 32.26
CA TYR A 3 -13.50 10.39 32.18
C TYR A 3 -13.06 10.25 30.72
N ALA A 4 -11.99 10.95 30.36
CA ALA A 4 -11.29 10.75 29.11
C ALA A 4 -9.81 10.44 29.38
N GLU A 5 -9.26 9.46 28.67
CA GLU A 5 -7.83 9.18 28.75
C GLU A 5 -7.09 10.04 27.74
N LEU A 6 -6.20 10.91 28.23
CA LEU A 6 -5.46 11.84 27.39
C LEU A 6 -4.09 11.31 26.94
N GLN A 7 -3.60 10.21 27.52
CA GLN A 7 -2.25 9.74 27.25
C GLN A 7 -2.26 8.28 26.80
N VAL A 8 -2.64 8.03 25.54
CA VAL A 8 -2.65 6.69 24.92
C VAL A 8 -1.58 6.56 23.85
N THR A 9 -0.79 5.49 23.93
CA THR A 9 0.22 5.11 22.94
C THR A 9 -0.27 3.90 22.14
N THR A 10 -0.19 3.96 20.80
CA THR A 10 -0.55 2.84 19.93
C THR A 10 0.69 2.07 19.49
N HIS A 11 0.52 0.98 18.74
CA HIS A 11 1.64 0.27 18.11
C HIS A 11 2.52 1.15 17.19
N PHE A 12 2.03 2.30 16.71
CA PHE A 12 2.80 3.20 15.86
C PHE A 12 3.89 3.96 16.60
N SER A 13 3.84 4.00 17.94
CA SER A 13 5.04 4.14 18.74
C SER A 13 5.80 2.80 18.74
N PHE A 14 6.54 2.57 17.66
CA PHE A 14 7.16 1.28 17.36
C PHE A 14 7.91 0.67 18.54
N LEU A 15 7.59 -0.60 18.83
CA LEU A 15 8.17 -1.38 19.94
C LEU A 15 7.99 -0.71 21.33
N ARG A 16 6.90 0.06 21.51
CA ARG A 16 6.50 0.65 22.79
C ARG A 16 5.05 0.33 23.11
N GLY A 17 4.13 0.77 22.24
CA GLY A 17 2.72 0.44 22.37
C GLY A 17 2.48 -1.03 22.02
N ALA A 18 1.69 -1.70 22.85
CA ALA A 18 1.40 -3.12 22.72
C ALA A 18 -0.07 -3.38 22.32
N SER A 19 -0.77 -2.37 21.80
CA SER A 19 -2.13 -2.52 21.29
C SER A 19 -2.39 -1.68 20.05
N SER A 20 -3.27 -2.21 19.20
CA SER A 20 -3.79 -1.51 18.03
C SER A 20 -4.78 -0.42 18.44
N ALA A 21 -5.00 0.55 17.56
CA ALA A 21 -6.03 1.56 17.77
C ALA A 21 -7.42 0.92 17.91
N GLN A 22 -7.73 -0.10 17.12
CA GLN A 22 -9.00 -0.83 17.21
C GLN A 22 -9.23 -1.41 18.62
N GLU A 23 -8.28 -2.21 19.12
CA GLU A 23 -8.39 -2.81 20.47
C GLU A 23 -8.54 -1.75 21.56
N LEU A 24 -7.82 -0.63 21.46
CA LEU A 24 -7.87 0.47 22.42
C LEU A 24 -9.26 1.15 22.44
N PHE A 25 -9.82 1.46 21.26
CA PHE A 25 -11.10 2.14 21.16
C PHE A 25 -12.27 1.22 21.52
N GLU A 26 -12.24 -0.04 21.11
CA GLU A 26 -13.24 -1.04 21.49
C GLU A 26 -13.27 -1.25 23.01
N THR A 27 -12.10 -1.43 23.63
CA THR A 27 -11.98 -1.60 25.09
C THR A 27 -12.43 -0.34 25.82
N ALA A 28 -12.03 0.85 25.37
CA ALA A 28 -12.43 2.10 26.00
C ALA A 28 -13.94 2.32 25.94
N LYS A 29 -14.58 1.96 24.82
CA LYS A 29 -16.04 1.99 24.70
C LYS A 29 -16.71 1.05 25.69
N GLN A 30 -16.20 -0.18 25.85
CA GLN A 30 -16.70 -1.17 26.82
C GLN A 30 -16.53 -0.69 28.27
N LEU A 31 -15.43 0.00 28.58
CA LEU A 31 -15.14 0.54 29.91
C LEU A 31 -15.93 1.83 30.24
N GLY A 32 -16.68 2.38 29.29
CA GLY A 32 -17.43 3.63 29.48
C GLY A 32 -16.55 4.89 29.52
N ILE A 33 -15.38 4.88 28.87
CA ILE A 33 -14.54 6.07 28.70
C ILE A 33 -15.19 6.97 27.63
N ASP A 34 -15.21 8.29 27.85
CA ASP A 34 -15.94 9.23 26.98
C ASP A 34 -15.16 9.64 25.73
N ALA A 35 -13.83 9.71 25.84
CA ALA A 35 -12.93 10.07 24.74
C ALA A 35 -11.52 9.48 24.98
N LEU A 36 -10.80 9.22 23.90
CA LEU A 36 -9.39 8.82 23.93
C LEU A 36 -8.54 9.81 23.14
N ALA A 37 -7.42 10.23 23.73
CA ALA A 37 -6.39 10.96 23.01
C ALA A 37 -5.20 10.05 22.69
N VAL A 38 -4.90 9.94 21.39
CA VAL A 38 -3.73 9.20 20.90
C VAL A 38 -2.56 10.17 20.81
N VAL A 39 -1.48 9.84 21.51
CA VAL A 39 -0.26 10.65 21.65
C VAL A 39 0.97 9.79 21.38
N ASP A 40 1.07 9.28 20.17
CA ASP A 40 2.25 8.54 19.75
C ASP A 40 3.53 9.39 19.84
N ARG A 41 4.65 8.74 20.12
CA ARG A 41 5.92 9.38 20.45
C ARG A 41 6.57 9.97 19.21
N ASN A 42 6.68 11.30 19.15
CA ASN A 42 7.30 12.07 18.07
C ASN A 42 6.78 11.67 16.66
N SER A 43 5.51 11.26 16.57
CA SER A 43 4.90 10.71 15.35
C SER A 43 3.38 10.86 15.39
N LEU A 44 2.78 10.98 14.20
CA LEU A 44 1.35 10.92 13.95
C LEU A 44 0.99 9.74 13.03
N ALA A 45 1.89 8.75 12.86
CA ALA A 45 1.67 7.62 11.97
C ALA A 45 0.40 6.80 12.33
N GLY A 46 0.07 6.69 13.62
CA GLY A 46 -1.09 5.91 14.08
C GLY A 46 -2.43 6.63 14.06
N ILE A 47 -2.47 7.92 13.72
CA ILE A 47 -3.66 8.75 13.97
C ILE A 47 -4.83 8.43 13.03
N VAL A 48 -4.55 8.05 11.78
CA VAL A 48 -5.60 7.70 10.81
C VAL A 48 -6.29 6.39 11.21
N ARG A 49 -5.51 5.39 11.67
CA ARG A 49 -6.07 4.16 12.24
C ARG A 49 -6.89 4.41 13.50
N ALA A 50 -6.52 5.41 14.29
CA ALA A 50 -7.33 5.86 15.42
C ALA A 50 -8.63 6.54 14.98
N LEU A 51 -8.63 7.28 13.87
CA LEU A 51 -9.84 7.87 13.28
C LEU A 51 -10.79 6.77 12.78
N GLU A 52 -10.27 5.76 12.08
CA GLU A 52 -11.08 4.61 11.64
C GLU A 52 -11.70 3.87 12.83
N ALA A 53 -10.90 3.59 13.88
CA ALA A 53 -11.38 2.95 15.09
C ALA A 53 -12.42 3.81 15.84
N SER A 54 -12.23 5.13 15.85
CA SER A 54 -13.17 6.12 16.41
C SER A 54 -14.50 6.08 15.67
N ARG A 55 -14.49 6.06 14.33
CA ARG A 55 -15.70 5.93 13.50
C ARG A 55 -16.43 4.61 13.77
N ALA A 56 -15.70 3.50 13.84
CA ALA A 56 -16.27 2.17 14.05
C ALA A 56 -16.95 2.04 15.43
N THR A 57 -16.39 2.66 16.46
CA THR A 57 -16.89 2.53 17.85
C THR A 57 -17.81 3.69 18.29
N GLY A 58 -17.84 4.78 17.51
CA GLY A 58 -18.50 6.04 17.88
C GLY A 58 -17.86 6.74 19.08
N LEU A 59 -16.65 6.35 19.47
CA LEU A 59 -15.91 6.95 20.59
C LEU A 59 -15.07 8.11 20.09
N ARG A 60 -15.10 9.26 20.78
CA ARG A 60 -14.39 10.47 20.35
C ARG A 60 -12.87 10.29 20.40
N LEU A 61 -12.20 10.49 19.25
CA LEU A 61 -10.76 10.68 19.16
C LEU A 61 -10.38 12.13 19.48
N VAL A 62 -9.32 12.31 20.26
CA VAL A 62 -8.59 13.56 20.40
C VAL A 62 -7.20 13.39 19.79
N VAL A 63 -6.90 14.19 18.77
CA VAL A 63 -5.59 14.14 18.10
C VAL A 63 -4.54 14.79 18.99
N GLY A 64 -3.40 14.13 19.17
CA GLY A 64 -2.27 14.68 19.89
C GLY A 64 -0.96 13.99 19.53
N CYS A 65 0.12 14.44 20.15
CA CYS A 65 1.43 13.82 20.03
C CYS A 65 2.19 13.94 21.35
N ARG A 66 2.99 12.93 21.68
CA ARG A 66 3.96 13.02 22.77
C ARG A 66 5.28 13.49 22.18
N LEU A 67 5.68 14.72 22.50
CA LEU A 67 6.97 15.29 22.15
C LEU A 67 7.99 14.95 23.23
N ASP A 68 8.88 14.01 22.92
CA ASP A 68 10.06 13.74 23.74
C ASP A 68 11.25 14.50 23.15
N LEU A 69 11.75 15.48 23.91
CA LEU A 69 12.84 16.35 23.53
C LEU A 69 14.21 15.74 23.81
N ALA A 70 15.23 16.26 23.14
CA ALA A 70 16.62 15.81 23.27
C ALA A 70 17.19 16.01 24.70
N ASP A 71 16.66 16.97 25.46
CA ASP A 71 17.06 17.26 26.84
C ASP A 71 16.33 16.38 27.89
N GLY A 72 15.49 15.44 27.43
CA GLY A 72 14.73 14.52 28.29
C GLY A 72 13.38 15.08 28.77
N MET A 73 13.00 16.30 28.38
CA MET A 73 11.68 16.85 28.66
C MET A 73 10.61 16.17 27.78
N SER A 74 9.51 15.71 28.38
CA SER A 74 8.37 15.12 27.68
C SER A 74 7.13 16.00 27.82
N VAL A 75 6.54 16.38 26.69
CA VAL A 75 5.33 17.21 26.63
C VAL A 75 4.29 16.55 25.72
N LEU A 76 3.08 16.35 26.22
CA LEU A 76 1.94 15.98 25.38
C LEU A 76 1.37 17.27 24.79
N VAL A 77 1.17 17.29 23.48
CA VAL A 77 0.59 18.42 22.77
C VAL A 77 -0.70 18.02 22.06
N TYR A 78 -1.70 18.90 22.13
CA TYR A 78 -2.99 18.69 21.49
C TYR A 78 -3.37 19.95 20.69
N PRO A 79 -3.43 19.89 19.35
CA PRO A 79 -3.89 21.00 18.55
C PRO A 79 -5.38 21.25 18.80
N MET A 80 -5.76 22.52 19.01
CA MET A 80 -7.17 22.88 19.23
C MET A 80 -7.94 23.07 17.93
N ASP A 81 -7.24 23.43 16.86
CA ASP A 81 -7.76 23.73 15.52
C ASP A 81 -6.81 23.23 14.41
N ARG A 82 -7.24 23.36 13.15
CA ARG A 82 -6.46 22.95 11.97
C ARG A 82 -5.12 23.68 11.87
N ALA A 83 -5.06 24.98 12.20
CA ALA A 83 -3.81 25.73 12.10
C ALA A 83 -2.78 25.26 13.14
N ALA A 84 -3.23 24.94 14.36
CA ALA A 84 -2.40 24.33 15.39
C ALA A 84 -1.92 22.93 14.97
N TYR A 85 -2.77 22.15 14.31
CA TYR A 85 -2.37 20.85 13.77
C TYR A 85 -1.27 20.99 12.70
N SER A 86 -1.41 21.93 11.76
CA SER A 86 -0.36 22.20 10.77
C SER A 86 0.96 22.66 11.39
N ARG A 87 0.92 23.43 12.49
CA ARG A 87 2.15 23.76 13.25
C ARG A 87 2.77 22.52 13.89
N LEU A 88 1.97 21.58 14.39
CA LEU A 88 2.45 20.34 14.99
C LEU A 88 3.13 19.44 13.94
N THR A 89 2.52 19.28 12.77
CA THR A 89 3.10 18.49 11.68
C THR A 89 4.43 19.08 11.20
N ARG A 90 4.51 20.41 11.03
CA ARG A 90 5.77 21.11 10.72
C ARG A 90 6.84 20.91 11.79
N LEU A 91 6.48 21.00 13.07
CA LEU A 91 7.39 20.76 14.18
C LEU A 91 7.98 19.33 14.13
N ILE A 92 7.14 18.32 13.92
CA ILE A 92 7.60 16.93 13.84
C ILE A 92 8.47 16.72 12.59
N THR A 93 8.10 17.28 11.44
CA THR A 93 8.91 17.26 10.20
C THR A 93 10.30 17.87 10.44
N LEU A 94 10.39 19.01 11.12
CA LEU A 94 11.65 19.63 11.49
C LEU A 94 12.50 18.70 12.35
N GLY A 95 11.93 18.11 13.40
CA GLY A 95 12.65 17.19 14.27
C GLY A 95 13.14 15.92 13.55
N LYS A 96 12.34 15.38 12.64
CA LYS A 96 12.70 14.21 11.82
C LYS A 96 13.75 14.53 10.77
N SER A 97 13.70 15.72 10.18
CA SER A 97 14.73 16.18 9.23
C SER A 97 16.11 16.23 9.90
N ARG A 98 16.19 16.65 11.16
CA ARG A 98 17.42 16.67 11.97
C ARG A 98 17.83 15.28 12.45
N GLY A 99 16.86 14.46 12.87
CA GLY A 99 17.10 13.13 13.42
C GLY A 99 17.48 12.07 12.39
N GLY A 100 17.05 12.24 11.14
CA GLY A 100 17.14 11.23 10.09
C GLY A 100 16.07 10.14 10.24
N LYS A 101 16.26 9.02 9.53
CA LYS A 101 15.26 7.95 9.51
C LYS A 101 15.06 7.32 10.89
N ASN A 102 13.78 7.06 11.25
CA ASN A 102 13.36 6.45 12.52
C ASN A 102 13.79 7.24 13.77
N ASN A 103 14.14 8.52 13.62
CA ASN A 103 14.59 9.36 14.73
C ASN A 103 14.03 10.77 14.58
N CYS A 104 13.86 11.46 15.71
CA CYS A 104 13.31 12.81 15.75
C CYS A 104 13.98 13.57 16.88
N ILE A 105 14.73 14.62 16.53
CA ILE A 105 15.50 15.45 17.46
C ILE A 105 14.81 16.80 17.57
N LEU A 106 14.14 17.02 18.70
CA LEU A 106 13.43 18.25 19.02
C LEU A 106 14.07 18.91 20.25
N HIS A 107 14.11 20.23 20.23
CA HIS A 107 14.53 21.06 21.35
C HIS A 107 13.37 21.94 21.86
N TRP A 108 13.53 22.50 23.05
CA TRP A 108 12.51 23.37 23.64
C TRP A 108 12.19 24.59 22.76
N ASP A 109 13.20 25.18 22.13
CA ASP A 109 13.04 26.34 21.25
C ASP A 109 12.18 26.03 20.02
N ASP A 110 12.18 24.76 19.56
CA ASP A 110 11.29 24.33 18.49
C ASP A 110 9.83 24.32 18.98
N ILE A 111 9.56 23.85 20.21
CA ILE A 111 8.20 23.93 20.78
C ILE A 111 7.78 25.41 20.90
N VAL A 112 8.67 26.29 21.37
CA VAL A 112 8.39 27.73 21.50
C VAL A 112 7.92 28.31 20.17
N ALA A 113 8.60 27.98 19.07
CA ALA A 113 8.28 28.48 17.74
C ALA A 113 6.92 27.98 17.18
N TYR A 114 6.46 26.79 17.57
CA TYR A 114 5.29 26.15 16.96
C TYR A 114 4.08 25.96 17.90
N SER A 115 4.17 26.25 19.20
CA SER A 115 3.14 25.93 20.23
C SER A 115 1.81 26.71 20.17
N GLU A 116 1.68 27.70 19.29
CA GLU A 116 0.47 28.51 19.17
C GLU A 116 -0.77 27.65 18.83
N GLY A 117 -1.88 27.86 19.54
CA GLY A 117 -3.11 27.10 19.35
C GLY A 117 -3.11 25.66 19.89
N MET A 118 -2.03 25.21 20.54
CA MET A 118 -1.95 23.88 21.17
C MET A 118 -2.14 23.90 22.70
N ILE A 119 -2.68 22.84 23.26
CA ILE A 119 -2.61 22.56 24.71
C ILE A 119 -1.34 21.77 25.00
N GLY A 120 -0.60 22.15 26.05
CA GLY A 120 0.61 21.46 26.48
C GLY A 120 0.44 20.82 27.86
N ILE A 121 0.75 19.53 27.98
CA ILE A 121 0.77 18.79 29.25
C ILE A 121 2.18 18.30 29.51
N LEU A 122 2.83 18.82 30.55
CA LEU A 122 4.13 18.31 31.00
C LEU A 122 3.97 16.90 31.60
N VAL A 123 4.88 16.00 31.25
CA VAL A 123 4.97 14.65 31.85
C VAL A 123 6.21 14.55 32.74
N PRO A 124 6.12 14.95 34.02
CA PRO A 124 7.29 14.94 34.91
C PRO A 124 7.59 13.52 35.44
N ASP A 125 8.86 13.23 35.72
CA ASP A 125 9.26 12.02 36.46
C ASP A 125 9.20 12.25 37.97
N LEU A 126 10.07 13.12 38.49
CA LEU A 126 10.21 13.45 39.91
C LEU A 126 9.91 14.93 40.20
N PRO A 127 9.45 15.29 41.40
CA PRO A 127 9.27 16.67 41.86
C PRO A 127 10.63 17.26 42.31
N ASP A 128 11.51 17.52 41.34
CA ASP A 128 12.85 18.05 41.58
C ASP A 128 13.01 19.47 40.99
N ALA A 129 14.23 20.01 41.05
CA ALA A 129 14.57 21.29 40.45
C ALA A 129 14.34 21.31 38.92
N THR A 130 14.52 20.17 38.26
CA THR A 130 14.25 20.00 36.82
C THR A 130 12.76 20.19 36.52
N CYS A 131 11.89 19.54 37.29
CA CYS A 131 10.44 19.70 37.19
C CYS A 131 10.01 21.15 37.44
N ALA A 132 10.59 21.81 38.45
CA ALA A 132 10.31 23.23 38.71
C ALA A 132 10.71 24.14 37.52
N ALA A 133 11.87 23.89 36.91
CA ALA A 133 12.30 24.62 35.72
C ALA A 133 11.39 24.35 34.51
N GLN A 134 11.00 23.10 34.29
CA GLN A 134 10.07 22.70 33.22
C GLN A 134 8.68 23.30 33.42
N LEU A 135 8.15 23.33 34.65
CA LEU A 135 6.87 23.96 34.97
C LEU A 135 6.88 25.46 34.69
N ARG A 136 7.99 26.15 35.00
CA ARG A 136 8.15 27.57 34.64
C ARG A 136 8.08 27.77 33.13
N LYS A 137 8.85 26.99 32.37
CA LYS A 137 8.83 27.00 30.89
C LYS A 137 7.42 26.79 30.33
N MET A 138 6.68 25.82 30.88
CA MET A 138 5.31 25.53 30.47
C MET A 138 4.34 26.67 30.78
N ALA A 139 4.45 27.28 31.96
CA ALA A 139 3.62 28.43 32.35
C ALA A 139 3.86 29.64 31.46
N GLU A 140 5.13 29.92 31.13
CA GLU A 140 5.53 31.04 30.24
C GLU A 140 5.02 30.84 28.82
N LEU A 141 5.12 29.62 28.28
CA LEU A 141 4.79 29.35 26.88
C LEU A 141 3.29 29.12 26.62
N PHE A 142 2.66 28.26 27.41
CA PHE A 142 1.28 27.83 27.16
C PHE A 142 0.25 28.65 27.95
N GLY A 143 0.65 29.35 29.02
CA GLY A 143 -0.24 30.18 29.83
C GLY A 143 -1.43 29.36 30.38
N ASP A 144 -2.65 29.76 30.04
CA ASP A 144 -3.89 29.08 30.44
C ASP A 144 -4.10 27.70 29.77
N ARG A 145 -3.28 27.38 28.76
CA ARG A 145 -3.20 26.08 28.08
C ARG A 145 -2.13 25.15 28.68
N ALA A 146 -1.46 25.58 29.75
CA ALA A 146 -0.43 24.81 30.43
C ALA A 146 -1.03 23.86 31.48
N TYR A 147 -0.72 22.57 31.34
CA TYR A 147 -1.07 21.56 32.31
C TYR A 147 0.14 20.70 32.69
N VAL A 148 0.01 19.96 33.78
CA VAL A 148 0.98 18.93 34.20
C VAL A 148 0.24 17.64 34.53
N SER A 149 0.78 16.51 34.09
CA SER A 149 0.16 15.21 34.30
C SER A 149 0.44 14.67 35.70
N LEU A 150 -0.62 14.14 36.32
CA LEU A 150 -0.58 13.37 37.54
C LEU A 150 -0.86 11.91 37.17
N CYS A 151 0.22 11.17 36.92
CA CYS A 151 0.16 9.74 36.57
C CYS A 151 0.56 8.89 37.77
N LEU A 152 -0.28 7.93 38.14
CA LEU A 152 0.03 6.94 39.18
C LEU A 152 0.93 5.85 38.59
N ARG A 153 2.08 5.66 39.20
CA ARG A 153 3.17 4.77 38.79
C ARG A 153 3.39 3.61 39.77
N ARG A 154 2.70 3.63 40.92
CA ARG A 154 2.81 2.62 41.99
C ARG A 154 4.23 2.41 42.50
N ARG A 155 5.02 3.48 42.54
CA ARG A 155 6.32 3.50 43.22
C ARG A 155 6.12 3.65 44.74
N PRO A 156 7.12 3.29 45.57
CA PRO A 156 7.15 3.77 46.94
C PRO A 156 6.98 5.30 46.98
N ASN A 157 6.15 5.80 47.90
CA ASN A 157 5.85 7.23 48.09
C ASN A 157 5.24 7.95 46.87
N ASP A 158 4.59 7.23 45.95
CA ASP A 158 4.04 7.84 44.73
C ASP A 158 2.92 8.86 45.02
N GLN A 159 2.14 8.68 46.08
CA GLN A 159 1.14 9.66 46.51
C GLN A 159 1.79 10.96 47.04
N LEU A 160 2.95 10.87 47.70
CA LEU A 160 3.73 12.04 48.11
C LEU A 160 4.30 12.73 46.87
N ARG A 161 4.83 11.96 45.91
CA ARG A 161 5.30 12.47 44.62
C ARG A 161 4.23 13.27 43.89
N LEU A 162 3.02 12.73 43.76
CA LEU A 162 1.89 13.42 43.14
C LEU A 162 1.50 14.69 43.90
N HIS A 163 1.55 14.66 45.23
CA HIS A 163 1.27 15.83 46.07
C HIS A 163 2.30 16.95 45.87
N GLU A 164 3.58 16.61 45.85
CA GLU A 164 4.67 17.55 45.61
C GLU A 164 4.61 18.15 44.21
N ILE A 165 4.35 17.34 43.18
CA ILE A 165 4.12 17.83 41.80
C ILE A 165 2.93 18.78 41.77
N SER A 166 1.82 18.43 42.42
CA SER A 166 0.62 19.28 42.47
C SER A 166 0.88 20.62 43.19
N ASN A 167 1.66 20.61 44.27
CA ASN A 167 2.04 21.82 45.00
C ASN A 167 2.98 22.71 44.17
N MET A 168 3.96 22.12 43.48
CA MET A 168 4.84 22.84 42.56
C MET A 168 4.04 23.45 41.41
N ALA A 169 3.14 22.68 40.79
CA ALA A 169 2.26 23.16 39.73
C ALA A 169 1.44 24.38 40.17
N SER A 170 0.88 24.32 41.38
CA SER A 170 0.12 25.43 41.97
C SER A 170 0.98 26.68 42.17
N ARG A 171 2.24 26.54 42.60
CA ARG A 171 3.19 27.66 42.73
C ARG A 171 3.48 28.35 41.40
N PHE A 172 3.61 27.58 40.32
CA PHE A 172 3.84 28.08 38.97
C PHE A 172 2.55 28.40 38.20
N LYS A 173 1.37 28.30 38.85
CA LYS A 173 0.04 28.53 38.25
C LYS A 173 -0.27 27.60 37.06
N VAL A 174 0.33 26.42 37.02
CA VAL A 174 0.04 25.37 36.03
C VAL A 174 -1.04 24.44 36.57
N ARG A 175 -2.04 24.10 35.74
CA ARG A 175 -3.15 23.24 36.16
C ARG A 175 -2.75 21.76 36.15
N THR A 176 -3.20 20.99 37.13
CA THR A 176 -2.97 19.54 37.16
C THR A 176 -4.06 18.78 36.38
N VAL A 177 -3.70 17.71 35.69
CA VAL A 177 -4.63 16.80 35.00
C VAL A 177 -4.23 15.35 35.24
N VAL A 178 -5.20 14.45 35.42
CA VAL A 178 -4.93 13.01 35.60
C VAL A 178 -4.72 12.36 34.24
N THR A 179 -3.70 11.51 34.14
CA THR A 179 -3.46 10.61 33.00
C THR A 179 -3.02 9.24 33.50
N ASN A 180 -3.05 8.24 32.62
CA ASN A 180 -2.64 6.88 32.97
C ASN A 180 -1.47 6.34 32.12
N ASP A 181 -0.97 7.13 31.16
CA ASP A 181 0.16 6.81 30.29
C ASP A 181 0.04 5.41 29.64
N VAL A 182 -1.11 5.16 29.02
CA VAL A 182 -1.52 3.84 28.52
C VAL A 182 -0.61 3.35 27.39
N LEU A 183 -0.13 2.11 27.51
CA LEU A 183 0.61 1.38 26.47
C LEU A 183 -0.18 0.22 25.87
N PHE A 184 -1.24 -0.23 26.55
CA PHE A 184 -2.02 -1.40 26.14
C PHE A 184 -3.48 -1.29 26.58
N HIS A 185 -4.39 -2.00 25.91
CA HIS A 185 -5.82 -1.92 26.24
C HIS A 185 -6.18 -2.69 27.52
N GLU A 186 -5.57 -3.84 27.78
CA GLU A 186 -5.92 -4.73 28.90
C GLU A 186 -4.68 -5.24 29.70
N PRO A 187 -4.85 -5.66 30.96
CA PRO A 187 -3.74 -6.13 31.80
C PRO A 187 -2.93 -7.31 31.20
N GLY A 188 -3.60 -8.25 30.52
CA GLY A 188 -2.95 -9.43 29.93
C GLY A 188 -1.89 -9.09 28.88
N ARG A 189 -2.02 -7.92 28.25
CA ARG A 189 -1.11 -7.43 27.19
C ARG A 189 0.24 -6.96 27.73
N ARG A 190 0.40 -6.83 29.04
CA ARG A 190 1.67 -6.46 29.67
C ARG A 190 2.82 -7.37 29.26
N GLN A 191 2.56 -8.69 29.13
CA GLN A 191 3.59 -9.63 28.71
C GLN A 191 4.13 -9.30 27.31
N LEU A 192 3.25 -8.91 26.39
CA LEU A 192 3.67 -8.47 25.06
C LEU A 192 4.47 -7.16 25.12
N GLN A 193 4.09 -6.23 26.01
CA GLN A 193 4.81 -4.98 26.22
C GLN A 193 6.26 -5.20 26.70
N ASP A 194 6.47 -6.14 27.62
CA ASP A 194 7.81 -6.55 28.06
C ASP A 194 8.63 -7.13 26.88
N ILE A 195 8.00 -7.95 26.03
CA ILE A 195 8.66 -8.55 24.86
C ILE A 195 9.05 -7.51 23.82
N VAL A 196 8.16 -6.58 23.47
CA VAL A 196 8.52 -5.53 22.50
C VAL A 196 9.62 -4.60 23.06
N THR A 197 9.68 -4.44 24.38
CA THR A 197 10.80 -3.76 25.05
C THR A 197 12.10 -4.54 24.87
N CYS A 198 12.08 -5.86 25.09
CA CYS A 198 13.25 -6.73 24.86
C CYS A 198 13.73 -6.65 23.40
N ILE A 199 12.79 -6.67 22.42
CA ILE A 199 13.10 -6.52 20.99
C ILE A 199 13.72 -5.15 20.72
N ARG A 200 13.20 -4.06 21.31
CA ARG A 200 13.72 -2.70 21.13
C ARG A 200 15.15 -2.55 21.64
N HIS A 201 15.47 -3.18 22.76
CA HIS A 201 16.79 -3.10 23.40
C HIS A 201 17.73 -4.25 22.98
N ASN A 202 17.32 -5.11 22.05
CA ASN A 202 18.06 -6.30 21.60
C ASN A 202 18.57 -7.19 22.75
N THR A 203 17.70 -7.44 23.73
CA THR A 203 18.02 -8.22 24.94
C THR A 203 17.01 -9.34 25.13
N THR A 204 17.30 -10.28 26.03
CA THR A 204 16.36 -11.33 26.46
C THR A 204 15.50 -10.86 27.63
N ILE A 205 14.39 -11.56 27.87
CA ILE A 205 13.51 -11.32 29.03
C ILE A 205 14.20 -11.60 30.37
N ASP A 206 15.22 -12.46 30.36
CA ASP A 206 16.00 -12.81 31.55
C ASP A 206 17.00 -11.67 31.88
N ASP A 207 17.52 -10.96 30.86
CA ASP A 207 18.59 -9.96 31.00
C ASP A 207 18.12 -8.50 30.99
N VAL A 208 16.89 -8.22 30.54
CA VAL A 208 16.37 -6.85 30.31
C VAL A 208 16.37 -5.96 31.57
N GLY A 209 16.38 -6.55 32.77
CA GLY A 209 16.56 -5.81 34.03
C GLY A 209 15.58 -4.63 34.21
N PHE A 210 16.12 -3.44 34.49
CA PHE A 210 15.37 -2.22 34.78
C PHE A 210 14.86 -1.47 33.54
N GLU A 211 15.18 -1.93 32.33
CA GLU A 211 14.65 -1.39 31.08
C GLU A 211 13.18 -1.80 30.87
N ARG A 212 12.73 -2.86 31.56
CA ARG A 212 11.30 -3.23 31.58
C ARG A 212 10.46 -2.11 32.13
N GLU A 213 9.22 -2.07 31.66
CA GLU A 213 8.26 -1.13 32.20
C GLU A 213 8.01 -1.43 33.68
N ARG A 214 8.36 -0.45 34.51
CA ARG A 214 8.23 -0.56 35.97
C ARG A 214 6.77 -0.52 36.40
N HIS A 215 5.91 0.01 35.53
CA HIS A 215 4.51 0.32 35.82
C HIS A 215 3.58 -0.74 35.23
N ALA A 216 3.09 -1.63 36.10
CA ALA A 216 2.14 -2.69 35.71
C ALA A 216 0.79 -2.14 35.20
N ASP A 217 0.42 -0.94 35.64
CA ASP A 217 -0.90 -0.37 35.50
C ASP A 217 -1.12 0.42 34.20
N ARG A 218 -0.25 0.30 33.19
CA ARG A 218 -0.35 1.08 31.94
C ARG A 218 -1.41 0.53 30.94
N TYR A 219 -2.53 0.01 31.47
CA TYR A 219 -3.72 -0.43 30.72
C TYR A 219 -4.90 0.53 30.88
N LEU A 220 -5.87 0.52 29.97
CA LEU A 220 -7.09 1.34 30.10
C LEU A 220 -7.88 0.97 31.35
N LYS A 221 -8.28 1.98 32.14
CA LYS A 221 -9.09 1.78 33.36
C LYS A 221 -10.46 2.42 33.21
N PRO A 222 -11.50 1.83 33.80
CA PRO A 222 -12.82 2.43 33.81
C PRO A 222 -12.82 3.75 34.61
N PRO A 223 -13.73 4.69 34.30
CA PRO A 223 -13.81 5.99 34.99
C PRO A 223 -13.91 5.89 36.51
N GLU A 224 -14.63 4.88 37.02
CA GLU A 224 -14.82 4.65 38.46
C GLU A 224 -13.51 4.28 39.16
N GLU A 225 -12.69 3.46 38.52
CA GLU A 225 -11.37 3.10 39.04
C GLU A 225 -10.43 4.30 39.02
N MET A 226 -10.47 5.12 37.97
CA MET A 226 -9.68 6.36 37.93
C MET A 226 -10.09 7.33 39.04
N ALA A 227 -11.38 7.47 39.33
CA ALA A 227 -11.83 8.28 40.46
C ALA A 227 -11.41 7.71 41.82
N ARG A 228 -11.46 6.37 41.98
CA ARG A 228 -11.00 5.68 43.19
C ARG A 228 -9.50 5.84 43.43
N LEU A 229 -8.68 5.85 42.38
CA LEU A 229 -7.22 6.00 42.47
C LEU A 229 -6.79 7.44 42.77
N PHE A 230 -7.60 8.44 42.40
CA PHE A 230 -7.29 9.87 42.55
C PHE A 230 -8.31 10.64 43.40
N PRO A 231 -8.63 10.19 44.64
CA PRO A 231 -9.69 10.80 45.45
C PRO A 231 -9.37 12.26 45.85
N ARG A 232 -8.07 12.59 46.00
CA ARG A 232 -7.59 13.94 46.33
C ARG A 232 -7.52 14.88 45.13
N TYR A 233 -7.71 14.36 43.91
CA TYR A 233 -7.48 15.09 42.66
C TYR A 233 -8.70 15.06 41.73
N ALA A 234 -9.92 15.08 42.30
CA ALA A 234 -11.16 15.07 41.53
C ALA A 234 -11.24 16.20 40.47
N GLN A 235 -10.69 17.38 40.76
CA GLN A 235 -10.60 18.47 39.79
C GLN A 235 -9.66 18.15 38.62
N ALA A 236 -8.55 17.47 38.88
CA ALA A 236 -7.60 17.05 37.83
C ALA A 236 -8.21 15.95 36.95
N LEU A 237 -9.07 15.10 37.52
CA LEU A 237 -9.87 14.13 36.75
C LEU A 237 -10.89 14.84 35.86
N ALA A 238 -11.64 15.81 36.40
CA ALA A 238 -12.64 16.58 35.64
C ALA A 238 -12.03 17.41 34.50
N ARG A 239 -10.78 17.87 34.66
CA ARG A 239 -10.02 18.61 33.63
C ARG A 239 -9.71 17.78 32.39
N THR A 240 -9.75 16.44 32.46
CA THR A 240 -9.59 15.61 31.26
C THR A 240 -10.64 15.97 30.21
N LEU A 241 -11.91 16.11 30.62
CA LEU A 241 -13.00 16.51 29.75
C LEU A 241 -13.00 18.01 29.42
N GLU A 242 -12.42 18.86 30.27
CA GLU A 242 -12.16 20.27 29.92
C GLU A 242 -11.25 20.35 28.69
N ILE A 243 -10.14 19.61 28.70
CA ILE A 243 -9.20 19.55 27.58
C ILE A 243 -9.88 18.98 26.33
N VAL A 244 -10.61 17.86 26.46
CA VAL A 244 -11.39 17.29 25.35
C VAL A 244 -12.35 18.32 24.74
N ARG A 245 -13.04 19.14 25.55
CA ARG A 245 -13.93 20.19 25.03
C ARG A 245 -13.20 21.32 24.30
N ARG A 246 -11.95 21.62 24.69
CA ARG A 246 -11.10 22.63 24.03
C ARG A 246 -10.50 22.13 22.72
N CYS A 247 -10.15 20.85 22.63
CA CYS A 247 -9.59 20.24 21.43
C CYS A 247 -10.70 19.92 20.41
N LYS A 248 -10.99 20.85 19.51
CA LYS A 248 -12.07 20.70 18.51
C LYS A 248 -11.62 20.10 17.20
N PHE A 249 -10.33 20.20 16.88
CA PHE A 249 -9.76 19.69 15.63
C PHE A 249 -10.13 18.21 15.37
N SER A 250 -10.62 17.95 14.16
CA SER A 250 -10.79 16.63 13.58
C SER A 250 -9.92 16.47 12.33
N LEU A 251 -9.37 15.28 12.12
CA LEU A 251 -8.67 14.93 10.86
C LEU A 251 -9.58 15.04 9.63
N GLU A 252 -10.90 14.97 9.82
CA GLU A 252 -11.87 15.14 8.74
C GLU A 252 -11.92 16.57 8.18
N GLU A 253 -11.38 17.55 8.92
CA GLU A 253 -11.21 18.92 8.45
C GLU A 253 -10.06 19.07 7.44
N LEU A 254 -9.21 18.04 7.28
CA LEU A 254 -8.11 18.06 6.31
C LEU A 254 -8.67 17.95 4.89
N THR A 255 -8.98 19.10 4.30
CA THR A 255 -9.38 19.18 2.90
C THR A 255 -8.15 19.07 2.02
N TYR A 256 -8.03 17.95 1.31
CA TYR A 256 -6.97 17.73 0.35
C TYR A 256 -7.20 18.55 -0.91
N GLN A 257 -6.19 19.35 -1.28
CA GLN A 257 -6.20 20.14 -2.51
C GLN A 257 -5.10 19.63 -3.44
N TYR A 258 -5.54 19.09 -4.59
CA TYR A 258 -4.61 18.66 -5.63
C TYR A 258 -3.98 19.90 -6.31
N PRO A 259 -2.71 19.84 -6.75
CA PRO A 259 -2.10 20.93 -7.50
C PRO A 259 -2.96 21.42 -8.67
N GLU A 260 -3.47 22.65 -8.60
CA GLU A 260 -4.11 23.32 -9.73
C GLU A 260 -3.03 23.81 -10.71
N GLU A 261 -2.64 22.96 -11.67
CA GLU A 261 -1.79 23.38 -12.77
C GLU A 261 -2.62 23.57 -14.04
N ALA A 262 -2.62 24.80 -14.56
CA ALA A 262 -2.89 25.05 -15.96
C ALA A 262 -1.56 25.00 -16.71
N ILE A 263 -1.28 23.88 -17.36
CA ILE A 263 -0.08 23.72 -18.19
C ILE A 263 -0.11 24.73 -19.37
N VAL A 264 -1.31 25.09 -19.84
CA VAL A 264 -1.50 26.06 -20.91
C VAL A 264 -1.75 27.46 -20.32
N PRO A 265 -0.91 28.46 -20.62
CA PRO A 265 -1.13 29.82 -20.15
C PRO A 265 -2.51 30.37 -20.56
N GLY A 266 -3.28 30.88 -19.59
CA GLY A 266 -4.58 31.49 -19.83
C GLY A 266 -5.78 30.54 -19.92
N LYS A 267 -5.58 29.23 -19.70
CA LYS A 267 -6.68 28.24 -19.56
C LYS A 267 -6.80 27.77 -18.11
N ASP A 268 -7.95 27.20 -17.75
CA ASP A 268 -8.10 26.42 -16.53
C ASP A 268 -7.59 24.98 -16.73
N ALA A 269 -7.60 24.16 -15.67
CA ALA A 269 -7.13 22.77 -15.74
C ALA A 269 -7.95 21.95 -16.76
N GLN A 270 -9.27 22.14 -16.81
CA GLN A 270 -10.13 21.44 -17.77
C GLN A 270 -9.83 21.86 -19.21
N GLY A 271 -9.74 23.16 -19.49
CA GLY A 271 -9.42 23.68 -20.81
C GLY A 271 -8.00 23.31 -21.28
N SER A 272 -7.06 23.17 -20.35
CA SER A 272 -5.71 22.65 -20.64
C SER A 272 -5.76 21.16 -21.00
N LEU A 273 -6.54 20.35 -20.28
CA LEU A 273 -6.72 18.92 -20.59
C LEU A 273 -7.34 18.74 -21.97
N GLU A 274 -8.42 19.45 -22.26
CA GLU A 274 -9.08 19.39 -23.57
C GLU A 274 -8.14 19.81 -24.69
N HIS A 275 -7.34 20.86 -24.48
CA HIS A 275 -6.33 21.28 -25.47
C HIS A 275 -5.37 20.15 -25.83
N TYR A 276 -4.77 19.49 -24.84
CA TYR A 276 -3.82 18.41 -25.08
C TYR A 276 -4.47 17.15 -25.66
N VAL A 277 -5.70 16.83 -25.26
CA VAL A 277 -6.45 15.71 -25.86
C VAL A 277 -6.63 15.95 -27.35
N TRP A 278 -7.03 17.15 -27.77
CA TRP A 278 -7.20 17.46 -29.19
C TRP A 278 -5.87 17.62 -29.93
N GLU A 279 -4.82 18.09 -29.27
CA GLU A 279 -3.46 18.20 -29.83
C GLU A 279 -2.82 16.83 -30.09
N CYS A 280 -2.96 15.89 -29.15
CA CYS A 280 -2.37 14.54 -29.25
C CYS A 280 -3.25 13.54 -30.02
N ALA A 281 -4.52 13.88 -30.31
CA ALA A 281 -5.43 12.99 -31.04
C ALA A 281 -4.87 12.51 -32.40
N PRO A 282 -4.26 13.37 -33.25
CA PRO A 282 -3.68 12.96 -34.52
C PRO A 282 -2.53 11.94 -34.38
N ASP A 283 -1.79 11.94 -33.27
CA ASP A 283 -0.66 11.02 -33.05
C ASP A 283 -1.11 9.57 -32.88
N ARG A 284 -2.33 9.36 -32.36
CA ARG A 284 -2.93 8.04 -32.16
C ARG A 284 -3.93 7.65 -33.25
N TYR A 285 -4.68 8.64 -33.77
CA TYR A 285 -5.69 8.47 -34.80
C TYR A 285 -5.36 9.35 -36.02
N PRO A 286 -4.34 8.98 -36.82
CA PRO A 286 -3.90 9.78 -37.98
C PRO A 286 -4.96 9.91 -39.06
N GLU A 287 -5.88 8.95 -39.17
CA GLU A 287 -7.01 8.96 -40.11
C GLU A 287 -8.25 9.72 -39.58
N GLY A 288 -8.13 10.33 -38.39
CA GLY A 288 -9.23 10.99 -37.69
C GLY A 288 -9.92 10.07 -36.67
N LEU A 289 -10.57 10.67 -35.67
CA LEU A 289 -11.28 9.92 -34.64
C LEU A 289 -12.57 9.28 -35.21
N PRO A 290 -12.77 7.97 -35.03
CA PRO A 290 -14.05 7.34 -35.33
C PRO A 290 -15.21 7.99 -34.56
N PRO A 291 -16.45 8.04 -35.10
CA PRO A 291 -17.59 8.67 -34.44
C PRO A 291 -17.88 8.12 -33.04
N ASP A 292 -17.71 6.81 -32.84
CA ASP A 292 -17.92 6.16 -31.55
C ASP A 292 -16.86 6.57 -30.52
N VAL A 293 -15.59 6.64 -30.93
CA VAL A 293 -14.49 7.10 -30.07
C VAL A 293 -14.67 8.57 -29.70
N LEU A 294 -15.10 9.41 -30.66
CA LEU A 294 -15.39 10.82 -30.39
C LEU A 294 -16.49 11.00 -29.34
N LYS A 295 -17.54 10.18 -29.39
CA LYS A 295 -18.62 10.18 -28.40
C LYS A 295 -18.09 9.78 -27.02
N THR A 296 -17.26 8.75 -26.95
CA THR A 296 -16.62 8.29 -25.71
C THR A 296 -15.71 9.37 -25.12
N VAL A 297 -14.83 9.97 -25.91
CA VAL A 297 -13.90 11.02 -25.44
C VAL A 297 -14.67 12.22 -24.86
N ARG A 298 -15.74 12.67 -25.52
CA ARG A 298 -16.58 13.76 -25.00
C ARG A 298 -17.25 13.38 -23.68
N HIS A 299 -17.79 12.17 -23.58
CA HIS A 299 -18.41 11.67 -22.36
C HIS A 299 -17.39 11.59 -21.21
N GLU A 300 -16.19 11.07 -21.45
CA GLU A 300 -15.11 11.03 -20.45
C GLU A 300 -14.70 12.43 -19.99
N LEU A 301 -14.54 13.39 -20.91
CA LEU A 301 -14.18 14.77 -20.59
C LEU A 301 -15.26 15.47 -19.73
N ASP A 302 -16.53 15.24 -20.01
CA ASP A 302 -17.65 15.79 -19.22
C ASP A 302 -17.70 15.17 -17.81
N LEU A 303 -17.43 13.86 -17.69
CA LEU A 303 -17.32 13.19 -16.39
C LEU A 303 -16.12 13.71 -15.58
N ILE A 304 -14.95 13.87 -16.21
CA ILE A 304 -13.75 14.45 -15.59
C ILE A 304 -14.01 15.88 -15.10
N ARG A 305 -14.74 16.68 -15.88
CA ARG A 305 -15.16 18.04 -15.50
C ARG A 305 -16.08 18.01 -14.28
N THR A 306 -17.09 17.15 -14.29
CA THR A 306 -18.07 17.02 -13.20
C THR A 306 -17.41 16.61 -11.89
N MET A 307 -16.45 15.68 -11.95
CA MET A 307 -15.72 15.18 -10.78
C MET A 307 -14.47 16.00 -10.42
N LYS A 308 -14.14 17.04 -11.19
CA LYS A 308 -12.98 17.92 -10.99
C LYS A 308 -11.63 17.19 -10.97
N TYR A 309 -11.48 16.15 -11.80
CA TYR A 309 -10.23 15.36 -11.88
C TYR A 309 -9.23 15.85 -12.94
N ALA A 310 -9.52 16.94 -13.67
CA ALA A 310 -8.63 17.43 -14.71
C ALA A 310 -7.18 17.69 -14.24
N PRO A 311 -6.92 18.29 -13.06
CA PRO A 311 -5.56 18.47 -12.56
C PRO A 311 -4.79 17.15 -12.40
N TYR A 312 -5.46 16.09 -11.97
CA TYR A 312 -4.86 14.76 -11.80
C TYR A 312 -4.36 14.18 -13.13
N PHE A 313 -5.18 14.24 -14.18
CA PHE A 313 -4.79 13.78 -15.52
C PHE A 313 -3.62 14.59 -16.08
N LEU A 314 -3.60 15.91 -15.87
CA LEU A 314 -2.53 16.79 -16.32
C LEU A 314 -1.20 16.50 -15.63
N THR A 315 -1.21 16.22 -14.33
CA THR A 315 -0.01 15.85 -13.58
C THR A 315 0.59 14.54 -14.11
N VAL A 316 -0.24 13.52 -14.30
CA VAL A 316 0.23 12.23 -14.85
C VAL A 316 0.73 12.40 -16.28
N PHE A 317 0.01 13.16 -17.12
CA PHE A 317 0.45 13.50 -18.47
C PHE A 317 1.81 14.19 -18.48
N SER A 318 2.05 15.14 -17.57
CA SER A 318 3.33 15.84 -17.45
C SER A 318 4.49 14.92 -17.09
N ILE A 319 4.26 13.98 -16.16
CA ILE A 319 5.24 12.96 -15.78
C ILE A 319 5.57 12.05 -16.97
N VAL A 320 4.54 11.56 -17.68
CA VAL A 320 4.69 10.69 -18.85
C VAL A 320 5.39 11.43 -20.00
N ARG A 321 5.02 12.69 -20.25
CA ARG A 321 5.63 13.54 -21.28
C ARG A 321 7.10 13.79 -20.98
N PHE A 322 7.46 14.07 -19.72
CA PHE A 322 8.86 14.18 -19.29
C PHE A 322 9.62 12.87 -19.54
N ALA A 323 9.09 11.73 -19.07
CA ALA A 323 9.73 10.43 -19.26
C ALA A 323 10.01 10.14 -20.74
N ARG A 324 9.01 10.36 -21.61
CA ARG A 324 9.17 10.20 -23.07
C ARG A 324 10.19 11.17 -23.67
N SER A 325 10.24 12.42 -23.21
CA SER A 325 11.26 13.40 -23.66
C SER A 325 12.69 12.99 -23.34
N GLN A 326 12.88 12.16 -22.31
CA GLN A 326 14.17 11.60 -21.90
C GLN A 326 14.42 10.19 -22.48
N GLY A 327 13.54 9.72 -23.37
CA GLY A 327 13.60 8.38 -23.94
C GLY A 327 13.39 7.26 -22.91
N ILE A 328 12.68 7.53 -21.81
CA ILE A 328 12.34 6.52 -20.79
C ILE A 328 11.07 5.82 -21.22
N LEU A 329 11.12 4.49 -21.37
CA LEU A 329 9.94 3.66 -21.62
C LEU A 329 9.01 3.68 -20.41
N CYS A 330 7.74 3.97 -20.68
CA CYS A 330 6.69 3.99 -19.68
C CYS A 330 5.40 3.37 -20.22
N GLN A 331 4.61 2.78 -19.32
CA GLN A 331 3.30 2.22 -19.66
C GLN A 331 2.31 2.37 -18.50
N GLY A 332 1.18 3.03 -18.76
CA GLY A 332 0.04 3.04 -17.86
C GLY A 332 -0.63 1.68 -17.76
N ARG A 333 -1.13 1.33 -16.57
CA ARG A 333 -1.78 0.05 -16.27
C ARG A 333 -3.01 0.22 -15.40
N GLY A 334 -3.74 -0.87 -15.18
CA GLY A 334 -4.88 -0.88 -14.26
C GLY A 334 -6.14 -0.39 -14.97
N SER A 335 -7.07 0.20 -14.20
CA SER A 335 -8.31 0.75 -14.76
C SER A 335 -8.08 1.96 -15.66
N ALA A 336 -6.93 2.63 -15.56
CA ALA A 336 -6.56 3.73 -16.47
C ALA A 336 -6.57 3.31 -17.95
N ALA A 337 -6.33 2.02 -18.25
CA ALA A 337 -6.39 1.47 -19.60
C ALA A 337 -7.81 1.46 -20.20
N ASN A 338 -8.85 1.75 -19.42
CA ASN A 338 -10.23 1.87 -19.90
C ASN A 338 -10.58 3.26 -20.43
N SER A 339 -9.68 4.24 -20.29
CA SER A 339 -9.93 5.62 -20.71
C SER A 339 -9.36 5.91 -22.08
N ALA A 340 -10.21 6.39 -22.99
CA ALA A 340 -9.80 6.90 -24.30
C ALA A 340 -8.96 8.18 -24.15
N VAL A 341 -9.26 9.03 -23.17
CA VAL A 341 -8.47 10.22 -22.84
C VAL A 341 -7.03 9.83 -22.44
N CYS A 342 -6.86 8.83 -21.58
CA CYS A 342 -5.52 8.32 -21.20
C CYS A 342 -4.74 7.76 -22.39
N TYR A 343 -5.41 7.09 -23.34
CA TYR A 343 -4.78 6.54 -24.53
C TYR A 343 -4.28 7.64 -25.48
N ILE A 344 -5.12 8.66 -25.74
CA ILE A 344 -4.81 9.80 -26.59
C ILE A 344 -3.63 10.61 -26.01
N LEU A 345 -3.64 10.86 -24.70
CA LEU A 345 -2.53 11.54 -24.01
C LEU A 345 -1.24 10.70 -23.95
N GLY A 346 -1.27 9.44 -24.40
CA GLY A 346 -0.13 8.54 -24.37
C GLY A 346 0.22 8.01 -22.98
N ILE A 347 -0.67 8.15 -22.00
CA ILE A 347 -0.50 7.57 -20.66
C ILE A 347 -0.61 6.05 -20.77
N THR A 348 -1.60 5.56 -21.51
CA THR A 348 -1.80 4.13 -21.79
C THR A 348 -1.43 3.79 -23.24
N SER A 349 -1.14 2.51 -23.47
CA SER A 349 -0.72 1.99 -24.78
C SER A 349 -1.80 1.18 -25.49
N ILE A 350 -2.99 1.05 -24.90
CA ILE A 350 -4.08 0.20 -25.41
C ILE A 350 -5.25 1.07 -25.80
N ASP A 351 -5.76 0.84 -27.01
CA ASP A 351 -6.99 1.46 -27.47
C ASP A 351 -8.20 0.77 -26.81
N PRO A 352 -8.98 1.48 -25.97
CA PRO A 352 -10.16 0.90 -25.33
C PRO A 352 -11.25 0.46 -26.33
N SER A 353 -11.29 1.01 -27.55
CA SER A 353 -12.27 0.62 -28.57
C SER A 353 -12.06 -0.82 -29.06
N THR A 354 -10.83 -1.34 -28.97
CA THR A 354 -10.51 -2.70 -29.42
C THR A 354 -10.95 -3.78 -28.42
N ASN A 355 -11.16 -3.41 -27.15
CA ASN A 355 -11.35 -4.38 -26.06
C ASN A 355 -12.67 -4.24 -25.29
N ASP A 356 -13.66 -3.48 -25.77
CA ASP A 356 -14.93 -3.25 -25.05
C ASP A 356 -14.70 -2.99 -23.55
N LEU A 357 -13.86 -2.01 -23.21
CA LEU A 357 -13.52 -1.76 -21.81
C LEU A 357 -14.53 -0.81 -21.14
N LEU A 358 -14.91 -1.06 -19.88
CA LEU A 358 -15.87 -0.21 -19.13
C LEU A 358 -15.16 0.98 -18.47
N PHE A 359 -15.50 2.20 -18.87
CA PHE A 359 -14.97 3.43 -18.28
C PHE A 359 -15.46 3.66 -16.84
N GLU A 360 -16.68 3.25 -16.51
CA GLU A 360 -17.30 3.39 -15.18
C GLU A 360 -16.51 2.68 -14.09
N ARG A 361 -15.71 1.69 -14.49
CA ARG A 361 -14.76 1.03 -13.59
C ARG A 361 -13.65 1.99 -13.14
N PHE A 362 -13.18 2.84 -14.05
CA PHE A 362 -12.12 3.80 -13.78
C PHE A 362 -12.67 5.00 -13.02
N VAL A 363 -13.71 5.66 -13.52
CA VAL A 363 -14.34 6.83 -12.92
C VAL A 363 -15.84 6.62 -12.83
N SER A 364 -16.42 6.74 -11.63
CA SER A 364 -17.86 6.62 -11.40
C SER A 364 -18.37 7.73 -10.49
N GLN A 365 -19.47 8.36 -10.89
CA GLN A 365 -20.13 9.42 -10.11
C GLN A 365 -20.74 8.89 -8.80
N GLU A 366 -21.21 7.64 -8.76
CA GLU A 366 -21.82 7.05 -7.56
C GLU A 366 -20.80 6.79 -6.43
N ARG A 367 -19.50 6.80 -6.77
CA ARG A 367 -18.42 6.36 -5.90
C ARG A 367 -17.80 7.51 -5.11
N ASP A 368 -17.70 8.71 -5.69
CA ASP A 368 -16.98 9.86 -5.12
C ASP A 368 -15.61 9.48 -4.50
N GLU A 369 -14.94 8.50 -5.11
CA GLU A 369 -13.58 8.05 -4.75
C GLU A 369 -12.60 8.55 -5.83
N PRO A 370 -11.39 8.97 -5.44
CA PRO A 370 -10.39 9.43 -6.38
C PRO A 370 -9.93 8.33 -7.35
N PRO A 371 -9.68 8.63 -8.64
CA PRO A 371 -9.12 7.68 -9.59
C PRO A 371 -7.65 7.38 -9.27
N ASP A 372 -7.21 6.16 -9.58
CA ASP A 372 -5.82 5.70 -9.39
C ASP A 372 -5.22 5.40 -10.77
N ILE A 373 -4.24 6.20 -11.20
CA ILE A 373 -3.48 5.99 -12.43
C ILE A 373 -2.07 5.51 -12.06
N ASP A 374 -1.83 4.22 -12.29
CA ASP A 374 -0.54 3.59 -12.15
C ASP A 374 0.25 3.69 -13.46
N VAL A 375 1.50 4.14 -13.40
CA VAL A 375 2.41 4.12 -14.55
C VAL A 375 3.70 3.37 -14.20
N ASP A 376 4.00 2.34 -14.99
CA ASP A 376 5.25 1.59 -14.91
C ASP A 376 6.33 2.29 -15.75
N PHE A 377 7.49 2.55 -15.15
CA PHE A 377 8.69 3.09 -15.82
C PHE A 377 9.82 2.07 -15.82
N GLU A 378 10.86 2.31 -16.61
CA GLU A 378 12.12 1.58 -16.53
C GLU A 378 12.68 1.56 -15.09
N HIS A 379 12.99 0.37 -14.59
CA HIS A 379 13.48 0.20 -13.21
C HIS A 379 14.77 0.99 -12.93
N GLU A 380 15.73 1.00 -13.86
CA GLU A 380 17.02 1.69 -13.66
C GLU A 380 16.91 3.22 -13.76
N ARG A 381 16.00 3.72 -14.59
CA ARG A 381 15.85 5.15 -14.89
C ARG A 381 14.70 5.83 -14.15
N ARG A 382 13.92 5.09 -13.36
CA ARG A 382 12.82 5.64 -12.55
C ARG A 382 13.28 6.75 -11.59
N GLU A 383 14.51 6.69 -11.09
CA GLU A 383 15.04 7.75 -10.21
C GLU A 383 15.03 9.11 -10.89
N GLU A 384 15.29 9.17 -12.20
CA GLU A 384 15.25 10.44 -12.97
C GLU A 384 13.86 11.07 -12.91
N VAL A 385 12.81 10.25 -13.04
CA VAL A 385 11.40 10.69 -12.96
C VAL A 385 11.05 11.16 -11.55
N ILE A 386 11.46 10.41 -10.52
CA ILE A 386 11.26 10.80 -9.12
C ILE A 386 11.91 12.15 -8.81
N GLN A 387 13.16 12.33 -9.24
CA GLN A 387 13.88 13.59 -9.01
C GLN A 387 13.29 14.74 -9.83
N TRP A 388 12.74 14.47 -11.01
CA TRP A 388 12.00 15.47 -11.76
C TRP A 388 10.74 15.92 -11.01
N ILE A 389 9.96 14.99 -10.44
CA ILE A 389 8.77 15.33 -9.62
C ILE A 389 9.17 16.25 -8.46
N TYR A 390 10.25 15.91 -7.73
CA TYR A 390 10.72 16.77 -6.63
C TYR A 390 11.22 18.15 -7.10
N LYS A 391 11.78 18.25 -8.31
CA LYS A 391 12.23 19.53 -8.88
C LYS A 391 11.06 20.40 -9.35
N THR A 392 10.08 19.80 -10.00
CA THR A 392 8.91 20.49 -10.57
C THR A 392 7.93 20.90 -9.47
N TYR A 393 7.54 19.97 -8.60
CA TYR A 393 6.52 20.20 -7.58
C TYR A 393 7.11 20.64 -6.23
N THR A 394 8.44 20.64 -6.10
CA THR A 394 9.20 20.92 -4.86
C THR A 394 9.08 19.85 -3.78
N LYS A 395 10.08 19.75 -2.91
CA LYS A 395 10.07 18.84 -1.75
C LYS A 395 9.04 19.26 -0.69
N ASP A 396 8.60 20.50 -0.66
CA ASP A 396 7.63 20.94 0.35
C ASP A 396 6.20 20.47 0.05
N LYS A 397 5.92 20.07 -1.20
CA LYS A 397 4.57 19.70 -1.67
C LYS A 397 4.44 18.26 -2.15
N ALA A 398 5.55 17.55 -2.30
CA ALA A 398 5.61 16.20 -2.85
C ALA A 398 6.39 15.28 -1.93
N ALA A 399 5.81 14.14 -1.55
CA ALA A 399 6.52 13.08 -0.84
C ALA A 399 5.94 11.70 -1.20
N LEU A 400 6.71 10.66 -0.91
CA LEU A 400 6.25 9.28 -1.10
C LEU A 400 5.41 8.83 0.10
N CYS A 401 4.45 7.92 -0.09
CA CYS A 401 3.79 7.24 1.02
C CYS A 401 4.79 6.35 1.78
N ALA A 402 4.54 6.13 3.07
CA ALA A 402 5.20 5.06 3.78
C ALA A 402 4.61 3.70 3.39
N THR A 403 5.36 2.64 3.66
CA THR A 403 4.81 1.28 3.76
C THR A 403 4.95 0.81 5.19
N VAL A 404 3.85 0.51 5.85
CA VAL A 404 3.90 -0.04 7.21
C VAL A 404 4.29 -1.51 7.14
N THR A 405 5.54 -1.82 7.48
CA THR A 405 6.00 -3.21 7.54
C THR A 405 5.43 -3.85 8.79
N ARG A 406 4.52 -4.82 8.61
CA ARG A 406 3.87 -5.54 9.72
C ARG A 406 4.56 -6.86 10.03
N TYR A 407 4.48 -7.29 11.27
CA TYR A 407 4.94 -8.60 11.69
C TYR A 407 4.14 -9.71 11.00
N ARG A 408 4.83 -10.51 10.18
CA ARG A 408 4.33 -11.78 9.63
C ARG A 408 4.79 -12.94 10.52
N ALA A 409 4.14 -14.10 10.43
CA ALA A 409 4.39 -15.26 11.28
C ALA A 409 5.88 -15.56 11.53
N LYS A 410 6.68 -15.73 10.46
CA LYS A 410 8.12 -16.00 10.58
C LYS A 410 8.89 -14.88 11.31
N GLY A 411 8.55 -13.63 11.05
CA GLY A 411 9.17 -12.48 11.69
C GLY A 411 8.80 -12.34 13.16
N ALA A 412 7.53 -12.59 13.50
CA ALA A 412 7.03 -12.56 14.87
C ALA A 412 7.69 -13.65 15.72
N ILE A 413 7.67 -14.91 15.24
CA ILE A 413 8.29 -16.04 15.95
C ILE A 413 9.79 -15.81 16.13
N ARG A 414 10.47 -15.29 15.11
CA ARG A 414 11.91 -15.04 15.20
C ARG A 414 12.24 -14.00 16.25
N ASP A 415 11.58 -12.85 16.23
CA ASP A 415 11.92 -11.76 17.13
C ASP A 415 11.45 -12.05 18.58
N VAL A 416 10.26 -12.67 18.75
CA VAL A 416 9.77 -13.11 20.07
C VAL A 416 10.60 -14.27 20.63
N GLY A 417 10.98 -15.24 19.79
CA GLY A 417 11.83 -16.36 20.19
C GLY A 417 13.21 -15.89 20.67
N LYS A 418 13.80 -14.90 19.99
CA LYS A 418 15.04 -14.25 20.45
C LYS A 418 14.85 -13.55 21.79
N ALA A 419 13.76 -12.80 21.96
CA ALA A 419 13.45 -12.12 23.21
C ALA A 419 13.22 -13.10 24.38
N LEU A 420 12.68 -14.30 24.13
CA LEU A 420 12.51 -15.35 25.14
C LEU A 420 13.76 -16.22 25.35
N GLY A 421 14.85 -15.95 24.65
CA GLY A 421 16.12 -16.67 24.79
C GLY A 421 16.11 -18.07 24.16
N LEU A 422 15.28 -18.33 23.15
CA LEU A 422 15.32 -19.59 22.42
C LEU A 422 16.58 -19.67 21.53
N PRO A 423 17.23 -20.85 21.42
CA PRO A 423 18.34 -21.05 20.49
C PRO A 423 17.94 -20.79 19.03
N GLU A 424 18.87 -20.25 18.23
CA GLU A 424 18.58 -19.91 16.82
C GLU A 424 18.15 -21.13 15.99
N ASP A 425 18.67 -22.32 16.29
CA ASP A 425 18.30 -23.56 15.62
C ASP A 425 16.82 -23.92 15.82
N VAL A 426 16.32 -23.74 17.05
CA VAL A 426 14.91 -23.97 17.40
C VAL A 426 14.02 -22.95 16.70
N ILE A 427 14.42 -21.67 16.70
CA ILE A 427 13.70 -20.60 16.00
C ILE A 427 13.61 -20.90 14.50
N LYS A 428 14.72 -21.34 13.90
CA LYS A 428 14.78 -21.69 12.48
C LYS A 428 13.87 -22.87 12.17
N ALA A 429 13.90 -23.92 12.99
CA ALA A 429 13.02 -25.08 12.86
C ALA A 429 11.54 -24.66 12.90
N LEU A 430 11.13 -23.91 13.93
CA LEU A 430 9.78 -23.38 14.08
C LEU A 430 9.34 -22.53 12.88
N SER A 431 10.21 -21.62 12.42
CA SER A 431 9.89 -20.73 11.29
C SER A 431 9.78 -21.48 9.95
N SER A 432 10.43 -22.64 9.82
CA SER A 432 10.48 -23.42 8.58
C SER A 432 9.30 -24.37 8.41
N GLY A 433 8.77 -24.93 9.50
CA GLY A 433 7.61 -25.84 9.50
C GLY A 433 6.24 -25.17 9.28
N MET A 434 6.22 -23.84 9.17
CA MET A 434 4.99 -23.05 9.05
C MET A 434 4.80 -22.54 7.61
N TRP A 435 4.22 -23.38 6.76
CA TRP A 435 3.91 -23.06 5.36
C TRP A 435 2.45 -22.62 5.12
N SER A 436 1.54 -22.92 6.04
CA SER A 436 0.12 -22.53 5.95
C SER A 436 -0.45 -22.52 7.36
N TRP A 437 -0.86 -21.36 7.87
CA TRP A 437 -1.56 -21.33 9.16
C TRP A 437 -2.80 -20.44 9.16
N SER A 438 -3.91 -21.09 9.52
CA SER A 438 -5.16 -20.55 10.06
C SER A 438 -4.91 -19.89 11.43
N GLU A 439 -5.93 -19.52 12.20
CA GLU A 439 -5.79 -18.63 13.36
C GLU A 439 -5.11 -19.23 14.61
N GLU A 440 -4.72 -20.51 14.64
CA GLU A 440 -4.09 -21.16 15.83
C GLU A 440 -2.63 -21.59 15.56
N VAL A 441 -2.05 -22.53 16.30
CA VAL A 441 -0.85 -23.29 15.89
C VAL A 441 -1.19 -24.73 16.24
N PRO A 442 -1.02 -25.72 15.36
CA PRO A 442 -1.47 -27.06 15.65
C PRO A 442 -0.38 -27.72 16.50
N ASP A 443 -0.75 -28.29 17.63
CA ASP A 443 0.20 -29.09 18.42
C ASP A 443 0.89 -30.20 17.59
N ARG A 444 0.23 -30.62 16.50
CA ARG A 444 0.72 -31.60 15.52
C ARG A 444 2.06 -31.20 14.87
N ASN A 445 2.23 -29.95 14.45
CA ASN A 445 3.46 -29.53 13.74
C ASN A 445 4.65 -29.38 14.71
N ILE A 446 4.39 -29.09 15.99
CA ILE A 446 5.43 -28.92 17.02
C ILE A 446 6.00 -30.28 17.41
N ARG A 447 5.13 -31.28 17.58
CA ARG A 447 5.53 -32.67 17.87
C ARG A 447 6.30 -33.31 16.70
N GLU A 448 5.94 -32.99 15.46
CA GLU A 448 6.69 -33.42 14.26
C GLU A 448 8.11 -32.84 14.19
N LEU A 449 8.36 -31.71 14.84
CA LEU A 449 9.69 -31.12 14.99
C LEU A 449 10.47 -31.67 16.21
N ASN A 450 9.96 -32.70 16.89
CA ASN A 450 10.49 -33.24 18.15
C ASN A 450 10.59 -32.18 19.27
N LEU A 451 9.76 -31.15 19.23
CA LEU A 451 9.67 -30.15 20.29
C LEU A 451 8.56 -30.52 21.26
N ASN A 452 8.80 -30.29 22.56
CA ASN A 452 7.78 -30.50 23.58
C ASN A 452 6.80 -29.30 23.61
N PRO A 453 5.53 -29.47 23.20
CA PRO A 453 4.55 -28.38 23.25
C PRO A 453 4.24 -27.93 24.68
N ASP A 454 4.47 -28.79 25.68
CA ASP A 454 4.25 -28.47 27.09
C ASP A 454 5.41 -27.64 27.69
N ASP A 455 6.48 -27.39 26.93
CA ASP A 455 7.51 -26.43 27.35
C ASP A 455 6.91 -25.03 27.45
N ARG A 456 6.92 -24.49 28.67
CA ARG A 456 6.35 -23.18 28.99
C ARG A 456 6.95 -22.04 28.16
N ARG A 457 8.26 -22.03 27.89
CA ARG A 457 8.91 -20.97 27.09
C ARG A 457 8.47 -21.07 25.64
N LEU A 458 8.34 -22.28 25.11
CA LEU A 458 7.85 -22.51 23.76
C LEU A 458 6.39 -22.08 23.60
N ALA A 459 5.52 -22.53 24.50
CA ALA A 459 4.10 -22.15 24.50
C ALA A 459 3.90 -20.63 24.62
N LEU A 460 4.67 -19.98 25.49
CA LEU A 460 4.65 -18.51 25.62
C LEU A 460 5.15 -17.84 24.33
N THR A 461 6.19 -18.36 23.68
CA THR A 461 6.70 -17.83 22.42
C THR A 461 5.61 -17.82 21.35
N LEU A 462 4.88 -18.92 21.21
CA LEU A 462 3.83 -19.04 20.20
C LEU A 462 2.66 -18.10 20.49
N LYS A 463 2.19 -18.06 21.76
CA LYS A 463 1.11 -17.16 22.18
C LYS A 463 1.46 -15.68 21.96
N LEU A 464 2.67 -15.27 22.35
CA LEU A 464 3.11 -13.88 22.23
C LEU A 464 3.43 -13.52 20.76
N ALA A 465 3.97 -14.47 19.98
CA ALA A 465 4.15 -14.27 18.55
C ALA A 465 2.80 -14.06 17.85
N GLN A 466 1.76 -14.83 18.22
CA GLN A 466 0.41 -14.66 17.69
C GLN A 466 -0.15 -13.27 17.99
N GLN A 467 0.00 -12.78 19.22
CA GLN A 467 -0.41 -11.43 19.60
C GLN A 467 0.38 -10.32 18.89
N LEU A 468 1.65 -10.56 18.53
CA LEU A 468 2.48 -9.60 17.80
C LEU A 468 2.19 -9.60 16.28
N MET A 469 1.55 -10.63 15.74
CA MET A 469 1.24 -10.70 14.32
C MET A 469 0.35 -9.54 13.88
N GLY A 470 0.63 -8.97 12.70
CA GLY A 470 -0.11 -7.81 12.19
C GLY A 470 0.31 -6.47 12.82
N ALA A 471 1.00 -6.48 13.96
CA ALA A 471 1.52 -5.25 14.56
C ALA A 471 2.55 -4.57 13.63
N PRO A 472 2.53 -3.24 13.52
CA PRO A 472 3.49 -2.48 12.73
C PRO A 472 4.88 -2.50 13.39
N ARG A 473 5.92 -2.73 12.60
CA ARG A 473 7.32 -2.85 13.06
C ARG A 473 8.15 -1.60 12.80
N HIS A 474 8.05 -1.06 11.59
CA HIS A 474 8.75 0.16 11.15
C HIS A 474 8.12 0.70 9.87
N LEU A 475 8.42 1.96 9.54
CA LEU A 475 8.08 2.57 8.26
C LEU A 475 9.13 2.23 7.20
N GLY A 476 8.66 1.60 6.14
CA GLY A 476 9.36 1.45 4.87
C GLY A 476 8.95 2.54 3.89
N GLN A 477 9.56 2.52 2.72
CA GLN A 477 9.28 3.43 1.64
C GLN A 477 8.34 2.77 0.62
N HIS A 478 7.26 3.45 0.24
CA HIS A 478 6.44 2.97 -0.87
C HIS A 478 7.25 2.92 -2.17
N PRO A 479 7.15 1.83 -2.96
CA PRO A 479 7.95 1.67 -4.15
C PRO A 479 7.69 2.75 -5.20
N GLY A 480 6.54 3.43 -5.20
CA GLY A 480 6.23 4.45 -6.21
C GLY A 480 5.15 5.47 -5.87
N GLY A 481 4.54 5.41 -4.69
CA GLY A 481 3.28 6.12 -4.42
C GLY A 481 3.57 7.51 -3.92
N PHE A 482 3.28 8.52 -4.74
CA PHE A 482 3.45 9.92 -4.40
C PHE A 482 2.14 10.55 -3.97
N VAL A 483 2.22 11.38 -2.93
CA VAL A 483 1.20 12.37 -2.60
C VAL A 483 1.73 13.73 -3.03
N LEU A 484 0.91 14.43 -3.80
CA LEU A 484 1.19 15.79 -4.29
C LEU A 484 0.13 16.72 -3.73
N THR A 485 0.50 17.93 -3.34
CA THR A 485 -0.43 18.91 -2.75
C THR A 485 -0.24 20.28 -3.37
N HIS A 486 -1.31 21.09 -3.46
CA HIS A 486 -1.18 22.47 -3.88
C HIS A 486 -0.43 23.31 -2.84
N ASP A 487 -0.87 23.19 -1.58
CA ASP A 487 -0.22 23.78 -0.41
C ASP A 487 0.96 22.94 0.07
N ARG A 488 1.57 23.33 1.19
CA ARG A 488 2.64 22.53 1.80
C ARG A 488 2.10 21.22 2.33
N LEU A 489 2.79 20.13 2.01
CA LEU A 489 2.41 18.78 2.46
C LEU A 489 2.64 18.60 3.96
N ASP A 490 3.65 19.28 4.52
CA ASP A 490 3.96 19.26 5.95
C ASP A 490 2.94 20.02 6.82
N ASP A 491 1.89 20.60 6.23
CA ASP A 491 0.70 21.13 6.94
C ASP A 491 -0.37 20.06 7.21
N LEU A 492 -0.31 18.94 6.49
CA LEU A 492 -1.30 17.87 6.55
C LEU A 492 -0.74 16.65 7.27
N VAL A 493 0.53 16.33 7.06
CA VAL A 493 1.17 15.12 7.58
C VAL A 493 2.65 15.35 7.84
N PRO A 494 3.24 14.78 8.92
CA PRO A 494 4.67 14.84 9.11
C PRO A 494 5.45 14.15 7.99
N ILE A 495 6.55 14.76 7.57
CA ILE A 495 7.44 14.24 6.53
C ILE A 495 8.75 13.79 7.16
N GLU A 496 9.28 12.66 6.70
CA GLU A 496 10.55 12.11 7.17
C GLU A 496 11.51 11.76 6.02
N PRO A 497 12.82 11.95 6.20
CA PRO A 497 13.81 11.51 5.21
C PRO A 497 13.76 9.98 5.02
N ALA A 498 13.76 9.55 3.76
CA ALA A 498 13.84 8.13 3.42
C ALA A 498 15.27 7.58 3.62
N THR A 499 15.44 6.25 3.58
CA THR A 499 16.78 5.63 3.57
C THR A 499 17.56 5.96 2.31
N MET A 500 16.86 6.05 1.18
CA MET A 500 17.48 6.46 -0.08
C MET A 500 17.73 7.96 -0.07
N LYS A 501 18.92 8.35 -0.51
CA LYS A 501 19.33 9.75 -0.62
C LYS A 501 18.32 10.53 -1.48
N ASP A 502 18.07 11.78 -1.10
CA ASP A 502 17.22 12.72 -1.83
C ASP A 502 15.76 12.28 -2.00
N ARG A 503 15.27 11.39 -1.12
CA ARG A 503 13.87 11.00 -1.05
C ARG A 503 13.30 11.25 0.35
N GLN A 504 12.00 11.45 0.41
CA GLN A 504 11.26 11.66 1.66
C GLN A 504 9.92 10.93 1.61
N ILE A 505 9.44 10.53 2.78
CA ILE A 505 8.17 9.83 2.94
C ILE A 505 7.26 10.55 3.93
N ILE A 506 5.96 10.46 3.74
CA ILE A 506 4.97 10.78 4.78
C ILE A 506 4.80 9.59 5.70
N GLU A 507 4.32 9.82 6.93
CA GLU A 507 4.15 8.75 7.92
C GLU A 507 2.99 7.78 7.62
N TRP A 508 2.11 8.14 6.69
CA TRP A 508 0.90 7.40 6.35
C TRP A 508 1.13 6.40 5.22
N ASP A 509 0.49 5.23 5.33
CA ASP A 509 0.49 4.22 4.28
C ASP A 509 -0.62 4.43 3.23
N LYS A 510 -0.72 3.50 2.28
CA LYS A 510 -1.72 3.56 1.22
C LYS A 510 -3.14 3.64 1.78
N ASP A 511 -3.49 2.81 2.76
CA ASP A 511 -4.87 2.76 3.24
C ASP A 511 -5.18 4.00 4.10
N ASP A 512 -4.17 4.53 4.82
CA ASP A 512 -4.33 5.79 5.56
C ASP A 512 -4.64 6.97 4.62
N VAL A 513 -3.92 7.06 3.49
CA VAL A 513 -4.12 8.09 2.45
C VAL A 513 -5.50 7.92 1.79
N GLU A 514 -5.93 6.69 1.55
CA GLU A 514 -7.25 6.37 0.99
C GLU A 514 -8.39 6.72 1.97
N ALA A 515 -8.22 6.43 3.26
CA ALA A 515 -9.20 6.75 4.32
C ALA A 515 -9.43 8.27 4.48
N LEU A 516 -8.42 9.08 4.17
CA LEU A 516 -8.48 10.54 4.12
C LEU A 516 -8.87 11.11 2.75
N LYS A 517 -9.11 10.25 1.75
CA LYS A 517 -9.44 10.61 0.37
C LYS A 517 -8.37 11.46 -0.34
N PHE A 518 -7.10 11.26 0.00
CA PHE A 518 -5.99 11.93 -0.67
C PHE A 518 -5.72 11.24 -2.01
N MET A 519 -5.42 12.02 -3.05
CA MET A 519 -5.00 11.45 -4.34
C MET A 519 -3.54 11.01 -4.28
N LYS A 520 -3.25 9.89 -4.93
CA LYS A 520 -1.88 9.40 -5.11
C LYS A 520 -1.57 9.18 -6.58
N VAL A 521 -0.29 9.31 -6.93
CA VAL A 521 0.25 8.96 -8.24
C VAL A 521 1.30 7.88 -8.05
N ASP A 522 1.12 6.73 -8.68
CA ASP A 522 2.03 5.60 -8.55
C ASP A 522 3.06 5.59 -9.70
N VAL A 523 4.29 5.98 -9.37
CA VAL A 523 5.49 5.95 -10.22
C VAL A 523 6.22 4.63 -9.99
N LEU A 524 5.84 3.61 -10.75
CA LEU A 524 6.27 2.24 -10.52
C LEU A 524 7.51 1.90 -11.36
N ALA A 525 8.19 0.82 -10.98
CA ALA A 525 9.35 0.31 -11.71
C ALA A 525 9.03 -1.07 -12.26
N LEU A 526 9.31 -1.27 -13.55
CA LEU A 526 9.22 -2.57 -14.18
C LEU A 526 10.55 -2.94 -14.84
N GLY A 527 11.19 -3.99 -14.35
CA GLY A 527 12.48 -4.45 -14.86
C GLY A 527 12.42 -4.77 -16.36
N MET A 528 11.34 -5.40 -16.82
CA MET A 528 11.21 -5.76 -18.24
C MET A 528 11.27 -4.53 -19.15
N LEU A 529 10.78 -3.36 -18.73
CA LEU A 529 10.89 -2.15 -19.55
C LEU A 529 12.36 -1.75 -19.74
N THR A 530 13.21 -1.90 -18.73
CA THR A 530 14.67 -1.71 -18.86
C THR A 530 15.29 -2.73 -19.81
N CYS A 531 14.88 -4.00 -19.72
CA CYS A 531 15.33 -5.03 -20.66
C CYS A 531 14.95 -4.68 -22.10
N MET A 532 13.71 -4.23 -22.31
CA MET A 532 13.22 -3.82 -23.63
C MET A 532 13.96 -2.59 -24.15
N ALA A 533 14.19 -1.57 -23.32
CA ALA A 533 14.95 -0.37 -23.70
C ALA A 533 16.37 -0.75 -24.17
N LYS A 534 17.10 -1.53 -23.37
CA LYS A 534 18.43 -2.03 -23.74
C LYS A 534 18.40 -2.88 -25.01
N ALA A 535 17.36 -3.69 -25.21
CA ALA A 535 17.22 -4.49 -26.42
C ALA A 535 17.00 -3.61 -27.66
N PHE A 536 16.14 -2.58 -27.57
CA PHE A 536 15.92 -1.65 -28.67
C PHE A 536 17.18 -0.85 -29.02
N ASP A 537 17.94 -0.41 -28.01
CA ASP A 537 19.21 0.29 -28.24
C ASP A 537 20.24 -0.62 -28.94
N LEU A 538 20.36 -1.87 -28.51
CA LEU A 538 21.25 -2.85 -29.15
C LEU A 538 20.81 -3.19 -30.59
N ILE A 539 19.50 -3.27 -30.86
CA ILE A 539 18.98 -3.47 -32.22
C ILE A 539 19.29 -2.24 -33.09
N ARG A 540 19.12 -1.03 -32.55
CA ARG A 540 19.45 0.21 -33.25
C ARG A 540 20.94 0.28 -33.58
N GLU A 541 21.80 -0.03 -32.62
CA GLU A 541 23.26 0.05 -32.79
C GLU A 541 23.82 -1.04 -33.73
N HIS A 542 23.37 -2.28 -33.59
CA HIS A 542 24.00 -3.42 -34.28
C HIS A 542 23.23 -3.95 -35.48
N LYS A 543 21.93 -3.65 -35.59
CA LYS A 543 21.07 -4.11 -36.70
C LYS A 543 20.52 -2.94 -37.53
N GLY A 544 20.74 -1.69 -37.11
CA GLY A 544 20.32 -0.49 -37.84
C GLY A 544 18.80 -0.30 -37.92
N GLN A 545 18.03 -0.96 -37.04
CA GLN A 545 16.58 -0.87 -37.02
C GLN A 545 16.11 -0.06 -35.80
N ASP A 546 15.22 0.90 -36.03
CA ASP A 546 14.62 1.70 -34.96
C ASP A 546 13.27 1.10 -34.54
N LEU A 547 13.31 0.22 -33.54
CA LEU A 547 12.13 -0.41 -32.95
C LEU A 547 11.77 0.22 -31.60
N ASP A 548 10.48 0.26 -31.30
CA ASP A 548 9.92 0.61 -30.00
C ASP A 548 8.65 -0.22 -29.74
N LEU A 549 8.05 -0.09 -28.55
CA LEU A 549 6.84 -0.86 -28.18
C LEU A 549 5.64 -0.62 -29.12
N SER A 550 5.57 0.52 -29.81
CA SER A 550 4.49 0.86 -30.74
C SER A 550 4.76 0.41 -32.18
N LYS A 551 6.03 0.28 -32.56
CA LYS A 551 6.48 -0.14 -33.90
C LYS A 551 6.64 -1.66 -34.05
N ILE A 552 6.53 -2.43 -32.97
CA ILE A 552 6.54 -3.89 -33.04
C ILE A 552 5.32 -4.36 -33.84
N SER A 553 5.56 -5.24 -34.82
CA SER A 553 4.51 -5.89 -35.59
C SER A 553 3.54 -6.61 -34.67
N GLN A 554 2.26 -6.27 -34.75
CA GLN A 554 1.21 -6.97 -34.03
C GLN A 554 0.90 -8.31 -34.71
N GLU A 555 0.35 -9.24 -33.93
CA GLU A 555 -0.18 -10.53 -34.40
C GLU A 555 0.78 -11.43 -35.22
N ASP A 556 2.09 -11.32 -34.99
CA ASP A 556 3.10 -12.16 -35.63
C ASP A 556 2.96 -13.68 -35.33
N ALA A 557 2.77 -14.46 -36.39
CA ALA A 557 2.56 -15.90 -36.31
C ALA A 557 3.76 -16.67 -35.75
N ALA A 558 4.99 -16.21 -36.03
CA ALA A 558 6.22 -16.86 -35.55
C ALA A 558 6.36 -16.73 -34.03
N THR A 559 6.11 -15.53 -33.51
CA THR A 559 6.08 -15.25 -32.07
C THR A 559 5.07 -16.15 -31.34
N TYR A 560 3.84 -16.28 -31.84
CA TYR A 560 2.88 -17.21 -31.23
C TYR A 560 3.29 -18.68 -31.36
N ALA A 561 3.95 -19.07 -32.45
CA ALA A 561 4.45 -20.43 -32.60
C ALA A 561 5.50 -20.78 -31.53
N MET A 562 6.38 -19.83 -31.18
CA MET A 562 7.33 -19.97 -30.07
C MET A 562 6.60 -20.07 -28.72
N ILE A 563 5.62 -19.19 -28.48
CA ILE A 563 4.80 -19.19 -27.24
C ILE A 563 4.07 -20.52 -27.06
N ARG A 564 3.48 -21.09 -28.12
CA ARG A 564 2.78 -22.40 -28.06
C ARG A 564 3.71 -23.57 -27.72
N LYS A 565 5.00 -23.47 -28.05
CA LYS A 565 6.03 -24.43 -27.65
C LYS A 565 6.49 -24.25 -26.20
N ALA A 566 5.93 -23.27 -25.49
CA ALA A 566 6.33 -22.86 -24.16
C ALA A 566 7.81 -22.43 -24.06
N ASP A 567 8.39 -21.90 -25.14
CA ASP A 567 9.74 -21.32 -25.08
C ASP A 567 9.68 -19.85 -24.65
N THR A 568 9.23 -19.63 -23.42
CA THR A 568 8.97 -18.29 -22.86
C THR A 568 9.90 -17.93 -21.71
N LEU A 569 10.96 -18.71 -21.48
CA LEU A 569 11.97 -18.41 -20.45
C LEU A 569 12.55 -17.01 -20.65
N GLY A 570 12.57 -16.20 -19.58
CA GLY A 570 13.09 -14.84 -19.57
C GLY A 570 12.09 -13.78 -20.05
N THR A 571 10.91 -14.18 -20.54
CA THR A 571 9.89 -13.26 -21.05
C THR A 571 8.90 -12.84 -19.95
N PHE A 572 8.19 -11.75 -20.15
CA PHE A 572 7.35 -11.17 -19.10
C PHE A 572 6.08 -11.98 -18.84
N GLN A 573 5.76 -12.21 -17.55
CA GLN A 573 4.57 -12.90 -17.01
C GLN A 573 4.37 -14.38 -17.38
N ILE A 574 4.62 -14.78 -18.64
CA ILE A 574 4.30 -16.12 -19.15
C ILE A 574 5.47 -17.13 -19.06
N GLU A 575 6.44 -16.88 -18.17
CA GLU A 575 7.63 -17.72 -17.99
C GLU A 575 7.56 -18.71 -16.82
N SER A 576 6.59 -18.58 -15.90
CA SER A 576 6.53 -19.45 -14.73
C SER A 576 6.23 -20.89 -15.15
N ARG A 577 6.64 -21.89 -14.35
CA ARG A 577 6.39 -23.31 -14.67
C ARG A 577 4.91 -23.61 -14.94
N ALA A 578 4.01 -23.01 -14.15
CA ALA A 578 2.57 -23.17 -14.32
C ALA A 578 2.08 -22.51 -15.62
N GLN A 579 2.59 -21.31 -15.94
CA GLN A 579 2.30 -20.61 -17.18
C GLN A 579 2.80 -21.40 -18.40
N MET A 580 4.07 -21.81 -18.40
CA MET A 580 4.68 -22.63 -19.45
C MET A 580 3.96 -23.98 -19.66
N ALA A 581 3.49 -24.63 -18.59
CA ALA A 581 2.71 -25.86 -18.71
C ALA A 581 1.32 -25.64 -19.35
N MET A 582 0.78 -24.42 -19.21
CA MET A 582 -0.53 -24.06 -19.76
C MET A 582 -0.48 -23.63 -21.23
N LEU A 583 0.61 -23.00 -21.68
CA LEU A 583 0.74 -22.49 -23.06
C LEU A 583 0.48 -23.55 -24.15
N PRO A 584 0.97 -24.80 -24.07
CA PRO A 584 0.67 -25.84 -25.06
C PRO A 584 -0.79 -26.29 -25.08
N ARG A 585 -1.52 -26.05 -23.98
CA ARG A 585 -2.96 -26.37 -23.85
C ARG A 585 -3.82 -25.21 -24.37
N LEU A 586 -3.51 -23.98 -23.96
CA LEU A 586 -4.23 -22.78 -24.41
C LEU A 586 -4.05 -22.53 -25.91
N LYS A 587 -2.85 -22.81 -26.42
CA LYS A 587 -2.43 -22.58 -27.81
C LYS A 587 -2.75 -21.14 -28.30
N PRO A 588 -2.13 -20.09 -27.71
CA PRO A 588 -2.37 -18.71 -28.13
C PRO A 588 -2.13 -18.49 -29.63
N ARG A 589 -3.02 -17.72 -30.25
CA ARG A 589 -2.96 -17.30 -31.67
C ARG A 589 -3.25 -15.83 -31.88
N THR A 590 -3.92 -15.18 -30.94
CA THR A 590 -4.26 -13.75 -30.99
C THR A 590 -3.76 -13.02 -29.75
N PHE A 591 -3.72 -11.70 -29.80
CA PHE A 591 -3.31 -10.87 -28.66
C PHE A 591 -4.22 -11.13 -27.45
N TYR A 592 -5.52 -11.25 -27.70
CA TYR A 592 -6.51 -11.54 -26.66
C TYR A 592 -6.26 -12.87 -25.94
N ASP A 593 -5.71 -13.88 -26.62
CA ASP A 593 -5.34 -15.13 -25.95
C ASP A 593 -4.21 -14.92 -24.91
N LEU A 594 -3.31 -13.97 -25.15
CA LEU A 594 -2.28 -13.59 -24.16
C LEU A 594 -2.88 -12.82 -22.98
N VAL A 595 -3.87 -11.97 -23.23
CA VAL A 595 -4.65 -11.31 -22.16
C VAL A 595 -5.25 -12.36 -21.22
N VAL A 596 -5.87 -13.40 -21.79
CA VAL A 596 -6.39 -14.53 -21.02
C VAL A 596 -5.28 -15.29 -20.30
N GLN A 597 -4.16 -15.58 -20.95
CA GLN A 597 -3.02 -16.30 -20.35
C GLN A 597 -2.47 -15.58 -19.10
N VAL A 598 -2.37 -14.25 -19.15
CA VAL A 598 -1.92 -13.42 -18.01
C VAL A 598 -2.91 -13.45 -16.84
N ALA A 599 -4.20 -13.62 -17.12
CA ALA A 599 -5.26 -13.63 -16.12
C ALA A 599 -5.51 -15.01 -15.49
N ILE A 600 -5.42 -16.09 -16.27
CA ILE A 600 -6.03 -17.38 -15.93
C ILE A 600 -5.22 -18.24 -14.94
N VAL A 601 -3.88 -18.14 -14.91
CA VAL A 601 -3.02 -18.97 -14.03
C VAL A 601 -2.94 -18.35 -12.63
N ARG A 602 -4.01 -18.47 -11.85
CA ARG A 602 -4.13 -17.90 -10.50
C ARG A 602 -4.93 -18.80 -9.57
N PRO A 603 -4.73 -18.71 -8.23
CA PRO A 603 -5.47 -19.53 -7.27
C PRO A 603 -6.99 -19.45 -7.43
N GLY A 604 -7.53 -18.26 -7.73
CA GLY A 604 -8.97 -18.04 -7.88
C GLY A 604 -9.65 -18.79 -9.00
N PRO A 605 -9.29 -18.55 -10.28
CA PRO A 605 -9.82 -19.31 -11.40
C PRO A 605 -9.67 -20.83 -11.23
N ILE A 606 -8.63 -21.29 -10.54
CA ILE A 606 -8.42 -22.71 -10.21
C ILE A 606 -9.43 -23.17 -9.15
N GLN A 607 -9.66 -22.40 -8.09
CA GLN A 607 -10.62 -22.70 -7.03
C GLN A 607 -12.09 -22.59 -7.48
N GLY A 608 -12.38 -21.68 -8.41
CA GLY A 608 -13.73 -21.48 -8.97
C GLY A 608 -14.08 -22.42 -10.13
N ASP A 609 -13.26 -23.45 -10.40
CA ASP A 609 -13.40 -24.39 -11.53
C ASP A 609 -13.64 -23.72 -12.89
N MET A 610 -12.96 -22.59 -13.15
CA MET A 610 -13.13 -21.82 -14.41
C MET A 610 -12.08 -22.18 -15.46
N VAL A 611 -10.89 -22.59 -15.02
CA VAL A 611 -9.76 -22.91 -15.91
C VAL A 611 -10.06 -24.16 -16.76
N HIS A 612 -10.63 -25.20 -16.14
CA HIS A 612 -10.89 -26.46 -16.81
C HIS A 612 -11.98 -26.37 -17.89
N PRO A 613 -13.16 -25.76 -17.64
CA PRO A 613 -14.17 -25.53 -18.68
C PRO A 613 -13.63 -24.72 -19.85
N TYR A 614 -12.92 -23.61 -19.57
CA TYR A 614 -12.36 -22.78 -20.62
C TYR A 614 -11.40 -23.56 -21.52
N LEU A 615 -10.50 -24.36 -20.93
CA LEU A 615 -9.57 -25.21 -21.69
C LEU A 615 -10.28 -26.31 -22.48
N ARG A 616 -11.29 -26.98 -21.92
CA ARG A 616 -12.04 -28.03 -22.65
C ARG A 616 -12.77 -27.47 -23.86
N ARG A 617 -13.41 -26.30 -23.71
CA ARG A 617 -14.08 -25.58 -24.81
C ARG A 617 -13.08 -25.15 -25.88
N ARG A 618 -11.92 -24.62 -25.46
CA ARG A 618 -10.83 -24.24 -26.37
C ARG A 618 -10.22 -25.43 -27.12
N GLU A 619 -10.14 -26.59 -26.47
CA GLU A 619 -9.68 -27.85 -27.07
C GLU A 619 -10.75 -28.53 -27.96
N GLY A 620 -11.97 -27.98 -28.02
CA GLY A 620 -13.09 -28.57 -28.77
C GLY A 620 -13.70 -29.83 -28.14
N LYS A 621 -13.42 -30.07 -26.85
CA LYS A 621 -13.94 -31.23 -26.09
C LYS A 621 -15.34 -30.99 -25.50
N GLU A 622 -15.75 -29.73 -25.41
CA GLU A 622 -17.04 -29.29 -24.84
C GLU A 622 -17.60 -28.19 -25.76
N PRO A 623 -18.85 -28.31 -26.26
CA PRO A 623 -19.46 -27.25 -27.05
C PRO A 623 -19.75 -26.02 -26.16
N VAL A 624 -19.72 -24.83 -26.75
CA VAL A 624 -20.06 -23.60 -26.04
C VAL A 624 -21.54 -23.31 -26.27
N GLU A 625 -22.34 -23.40 -25.21
CA GLU A 625 -23.76 -23.06 -25.25
C GLU A 625 -24.02 -21.75 -24.51
N TYR A 626 -24.71 -20.83 -25.16
CA TYR A 626 -25.15 -19.56 -24.59
C TYR A 626 -26.68 -19.57 -24.48
N PRO A 627 -27.25 -19.39 -23.27
CA PRO A 627 -28.70 -19.28 -23.08
C PRO A 627 -29.37 -18.15 -23.89
N THR A 628 -28.65 -17.07 -24.18
CA THR A 628 -29.17 -15.83 -24.78
C THR A 628 -28.10 -15.15 -25.63
N ALA A 629 -28.48 -14.48 -26.72
CA ALA A 629 -27.56 -13.76 -27.63
C ALA A 629 -26.83 -12.60 -26.92
N GLU A 630 -27.46 -11.99 -25.92
CA GLU A 630 -26.88 -10.91 -25.11
C GLU A 630 -25.73 -11.42 -24.24
N LEU A 631 -25.82 -12.64 -23.74
CA LEU A 631 -24.76 -13.28 -22.96
C LEU A 631 -23.60 -13.74 -23.85
N GLU A 632 -23.89 -14.15 -25.08
CA GLU A 632 -22.86 -14.43 -26.10
C GLU A 632 -22.06 -13.17 -26.42
N ALA A 633 -22.71 -12.01 -26.55
CA ALA A 633 -22.00 -10.74 -26.79
C ALA A 633 -21.02 -10.39 -25.65
N VAL A 634 -21.32 -10.80 -24.42
CA VAL A 634 -20.46 -10.53 -23.23
C VAL A 634 -19.36 -11.57 -23.05
N LEU A 635 -19.69 -12.87 -23.14
CA LEU A 635 -18.78 -13.98 -22.81
C LEU A 635 -18.21 -14.70 -24.04
N GLY A 636 -18.55 -14.25 -25.25
CA GLY A 636 -18.09 -14.84 -26.51
C GLY A 636 -16.57 -14.95 -26.59
N LYS A 637 -15.87 -13.87 -26.21
CA LYS A 637 -14.41 -13.79 -26.20
C LYS A 637 -13.76 -14.76 -25.20
N THR A 638 -14.48 -15.16 -24.16
CA THR A 638 -14.01 -16.07 -23.10
C THR A 638 -14.70 -17.43 -23.13
N LEU A 639 -15.32 -17.80 -24.26
CA LEU A 639 -15.96 -19.10 -24.48
C LEU A 639 -17.01 -19.43 -23.39
N GLY A 640 -17.81 -18.44 -22.98
CA GLY A 640 -18.87 -18.63 -21.99
C GLY A 640 -18.39 -18.78 -20.54
N VAL A 641 -17.16 -18.34 -20.22
CA VAL A 641 -16.60 -18.36 -18.85
C VAL A 641 -16.28 -16.94 -18.40
N PRO A 642 -16.82 -16.43 -17.27
CA PRO A 642 -16.47 -15.10 -16.77
C PRO A 642 -15.06 -15.11 -16.16
N LEU A 643 -14.05 -14.74 -16.96
CA LEU A 643 -12.64 -14.72 -16.54
C LEU A 643 -12.17 -13.37 -15.97
N PHE A 644 -12.88 -12.28 -16.28
CA PHE A 644 -12.51 -10.92 -15.87
C PHE A 644 -13.58 -10.26 -15.02
N GLN A 645 -13.17 -9.30 -14.19
CA GLN A 645 -14.07 -8.49 -13.37
C GLN A 645 -15.04 -7.68 -14.22
N GLU A 646 -14.57 -7.15 -15.34
CA GLU A 646 -15.39 -6.45 -16.34
C GLU A 646 -16.45 -7.39 -16.93
N SER A 647 -16.09 -8.63 -17.29
CA SER A 647 -17.05 -9.62 -17.77
C SER A 647 -18.10 -9.96 -16.71
N ALA A 648 -17.69 -10.15 -15.45
CA ALA A 648 -18.59 -10.40 -14.33
C ALA A 648 -19.59 -9.26 -14.10
N MET A 649 -19.12 -8.00 -14.15
CA MET A 649 -19.98 -6.82 -14.04
C MET A 649 -20.97 -6.73 -15.20
N ARG A 650 -20.53 -6.98 -16.43
CA ARG A 650 -21.40 -7.01 -17.62
C ARG A 650 -22.48 -8.07 -17.51
N VAL A 651 -22.15 -9.26 -17.01
CA VAL A 651 -23.14 -10.32 -16.76
C VAL A 651 -24.20 -9.84 -15.77
N ALA A 652 -23.82 -9.15 -14.68
CA ALA A 652 -24.79 -8.59 -13.75
C ALA A 652 -25.67 -7.48 -14.38
N MET A 653 -25.09 -6.62 -15.21
CA MET A 653 -25.82 -5.54 -15.89
C MET A 653 -26.81 -6.09 -16.93
N VAL A 654 -26.34 -6.98 -17.81
CA VAL A 654 -27.13 -7.51 -18.93
C VAL A 654 -28.14 -8.54 -18.45
N CYS A 655 -27.73 -9.49 -17.59
CA CYS A 655 -28.62 -10.57 -17.18
C CYS A 655 -29.52 -10.18 -16.01
N ALA A 656 -29.09 -9.32 -15.08
CA ALA A 656 -29.87 -8.95 -13.89
C ALA A 656 -30.37 -7.50 -13.88
N GLY A 657 -30.01 -6.68 -14.88
CA GLY A 657 -30.45 -5.28 -15.00
C GLY A 657 -29.79 -4.32 -14.02
N PHE A 658 -28.59 -4.64 -13.52
CA PHE A 658 -27.85 -3.75 -12.60
C PHE A 658 -27.37 -2.49 -13.33
N THR A 659 -27.30 -1.37 -12.61
CA THR A 659 -26.57 -0.20 -13.11
C THR A 659 -25.05 -0.46 -13.05
N GLY A 660 -24.25 0.32 -13.77
CA GLY A 660 -22.78 0.18 -13.76
C GLY A 660 -22.19 0.34 -12.34
N GLY A 661 -22.75 1.24 -11.53
CA GLY A 661 -22.32 1.42 -10.14
C GLY A 661 -22.79 0.29 -9.21
N GLU A 662 -24.00 -0.23 -9.37
CA GLU A 662 -24.47 -1.41 -8.63
C GLU A 662 -23.62 -2.65 -8.92
N ALA A 663 -23.18 -2.82 -10.17
CA ALA A 663 -22.30 -3.93 -10.56
C ALA A 663 -20.90 -3.82 -9.92
N ASP A 664 -20.34 -2.62 -9.75
CA ASP A 664 -19.07 -2.44 -9.04
C ASP A 664 -19.23 -2.64 -7.52
N GLN A 665 -20.35 -2.23 -6.94
CA GLN A 665 -20.67 -2.50 -5.53
C GLN A 665 -20.76 -4.00 -5.25
N LEU A 666 -21.42 -4.75 -6.13
CA LEU A 666 -21.44 -6.22 -6.10
C LEU A 666 -20.00 -6.74 -6.06
N ARG A 667 -19.15 -6.35 -7.02
CA ARG A 667 -17.74 -6.77 -7.08
C ARG A 667 -16.96 -6.48 -5.79
N LYS A 668 -17.06 -5.26 -5.22
CA LYS A 668 -16.37 -4.91 -3.96
C LYS A 668 -16.83 -5.77 -2.80
N SER A 669 -18.15 -5.97 -2.64
CA SER A 669 -18.72 -6.78 -1.55
C SER A 669 -18.20 -8.22 -1.56
N MET A 670 -17.98 -8.76 -2.76
CA MET A 670 -17.48 -10.12 -2.96
C MET A 670 -15.98 -10.25 -2.65
N ALA A 671 -15.20 -9.17 -2.72
CA ALA A 671 -13.79 -9.15 -2.31
C ALA A 671 -13.62 -9.15 -0.78
N THR A 672 -14.53 -8.50 -0.05
CA THR A 672 -14.58 -8.45 1.43
C THR A 672 -15.19 -9.68 2.08
N PHE A 673 -15.64 -10.66 1.29
CA PHE A 673 -16.41 -11.83 1.71
C PHE A 673 -15.75 -12.63 2.84
N LYS A 674 -14.42 -12.83 2.81
CA LYS A 674 -13.72 -13.58 3.87
C LYS A 674 -13.79 -12.94 5.26
N PHE A 675 -14.14 -11.66 5.36
CA PHE A 675 -14.02 -10.89 6.60
C PHE A 675 -15.37 -10.43 7.19
N THR A 676 -16.45 -10.30 6.42
CA THR A 676 -17.65 -9.56 6.88
C THR A 676 -19.02 -10.16 6.57
N GLY A 677 -19.14 -11.29 5.84
CA GLY A 677 -20.41 -12.03 5.71
C GLY A 677 -21.60 -11.30 5.02
N GLY A 678 -21.41 -10.11 4.45
CA GLY A 678 -22.48 -9.20 4.00
C GLY A 678 -23.11 -9.46 2.61
N VAL A 679 -22.90 -10.63 1.98
CA VAL A 679 -23.19 -10.84 0.55
C VAL A 679 -24.64 -11.31 0.27
N SER A 680 -25.39 -11.73 1.30
CA SER A 680 -26.78 -12.21 1.17
C SER A 680 -27.70 -11.21 0.46
N ARG A 681 -27.48 -9.89 0.66
CA ARG A 681 -28.30 -8.83 0.06
C ARG A 681 -28.21 -8.78 -1.48
N PHE A 682 -27.05 -9.07 -2.05
CA PHE A 682 -26.86 -8.99 -3.51
C PHE A 682 -27.26 -10.29 -4.23
N LYS A 683 -27.23 -11.42 -3.52
CA LYS A 683 -27.67 -12.71 -4.06
C LYS A 683 -29.12 -12.66 -4.51
N ASP A 684 -30.01 -12.21 -3.63
CA ASP A 684 -31.45 -12.19 -3.91
C ASP A 684 -31.78 -11.27 -5.08
N LYS A 685 -31.12 -10.10 -5.15
CA LYS A 685 -31.31 -9.14 -6.24
C LYS A 685 -30.82 -9.67 -7.58
N LEU A 686 -29.64 -10.30 -7.62
CA LEU A 686 -29.08 -10.85 -8.86
C LEU A 686 -29.92 -12.01 -9.38
N VAL A 687 -30.27 -12.97 -8.51
CA VAL A 687 -31.09 -14.13 -8.90
C VAL A 687 -32.48 -13.70 -9.36
N SER A 688 -33.14 -12.81 -8.61
CA SER A 688 -34.48 -12.31 -8.99
C SER A 688 -34.45 -11.53 -10.30
N GLY A 689 -33.38 -10.74 -10.54
CA GLY A 689 -33.18 -10.01 -11.78
C GLY A 689 -33.01 -10.93 -12.98
N MET A 690 -32.19 -11.98 -12.85
CA MET A 690 -31.99 -12.97 -13.91
C MET A 690 -33.27 -13.77 -14.21
N VAL A 691 -34.01 -14.20 -13.19
CA VAL A 691 -35.28 -14.90 -13.39
C VAL A 691 -36.30 -14.01 -14.09
N LYS A 692 -36.37 -12.72 -13.73
CA LYS A 692 -37.25 -11.74 -14.40
C LYS A 692 -36.91 -11.56 -15.88
N ASN A 693 -35.64 -11.69 -16.24
CA ASN A 693 -35.14 -11.57 -17.61
C ASN A 693 -35.16 -12.89 -18.40
N GLY A 694 -35.80 -13.94 -17.87
CA GLY A 694 -36.05 -15.20 -18.58
C GLY A 694 -34.99 -16.29 -18.41
N TYR A 695 -34.05 -16.13 -17.47
CA TYR A 695 -33.08 -17.19 -17.13
C TYR A 695 -33.66 -18.19 -16.13
N SER A 696 -33.22 -19.45 -16.19
CA SER A 696 -33.65 -20.47 -15.23
C SER A 696 -33.08 -20.19 -13.83
N PRO A 697 -33.81 -20.53 -12.74
CA PRO A 697 -33.31 -20.37 -11.38
C PRO A 697 -31.98 -21.10 -11.14
N GLU A 698 -31.81 -22.30 -11.70
CA GLU A 698 -30.58 -23.08 -11.57
C GLU A 698 -29.39 -22.38 -12.24
N PHE A 699 -29.63 -21.75 -13.40
CA PHE A 699 -28.60 -20.98 -14.10
C PHE A 699 -28.20 -19.73 -13.32
N ALA A 700 -29.18 -19.03 -12.73
CA ALA A 700 -28.94 -17.84 -11.92
C ALA A 700 -28.12 -18.16 -10.65
N GLU A 701 -28.46 -19.25 -9.93
CA GLU A 701 -27.70 -19.69 -8.75
C GLU A 701 -26.29 -20.16 -9.09
N LYS A 702 -26.13 -20.87 -10.21
CA LYS A 702 -24.81 -21.29 -10.70
C LYS A 702 -23.95 -20.09 -11.09
N THR A 703 -24.54 -19.11 -11.77
CA THR A 703 -23.84 -17.87 -12.15
C THR A 703 -23.41 -17.10 -10.90
N PHE A 704 -24.29 -16.97 -9.90
CA PHE A 704 -23.92 -16.37 -8.62
C PHE A 704 -22.77 -17.11 -7.93
N SER A 705 -22.80 -18.45 -7.87
CA SER A 705 -21.74 -19.26 -7.28
C SER A 705 -20.40 -19.10 -8.00
N GLN A 706 -20.43 -18.98 -9.34
CA GLN A 706 -19.24 -18.69 -10.13
C GLN A 706 -18.71 -17.27 -9.83
N LEU A 707 -19.58 -16.27 -9.76
CA LEU A 707 -19.21 -14.92 -9.37
C LEU A 707 -18.66 -14.87 -7.93
N GLU A 708 -19.17 -15.69 -7.01
CA GLU A 708 -18.70 -15.81 -5.61
C GLU A 708 -17.26 -16.33 -5.55
N GLY A 709 -16.96 -17.44 -6.23
CA GLY A 709 -15.59 -17.94 -6.37
C GLY A 709 -14.64 -16.94 -7.04
N PHE A 710 -15.19 -16.07 -7.88
CA PHE A 710 -14.46 -15.01 -8.57
C PHE A 710 -14.15 -13.80 -7.68
N GLY A 711 -15.03 -13.43 -6.75
CA GLY A 711 -14.92 -12.21 -5.93
C GLY A 711 -13.61 -12.05 -5.19
N SER A 712 -12.99 -13.17 -4.76
CA SER A 712 -11.73 -13.16 -4.01
C SER A 712 -10.48 -12.99 -4.88
N TYR A 713 -10.56 -13.20 -6.20
CA TYR A 713 -9.38 -13.35 -7.07
C TYR A 713 -9.57 -12.88 -8.51
N GLY A 714 -10.71 -12.28 -8.82
CA GLY A 714 -11.01 -11.78 -10.15
C GLY A 714 -9.95 -10.79 -10.62
N PHE A 715 -9.62 -10.84 -11.91
CA PHE A 715 -8.58 -9.98 -12.47
C PHE A 715 -9.18 -8.91 -13.41
N PRO A 716 -8.68 -7.66 -13.37
CA PRO A 716 -9.07 -6.65 -14.34
C PRO A 716 -8.61 -7.02 -15.75
N GLU A 717 -9.53 -7.00 -16.72
CA GLU A 717 -9.23 -7.20 -18.15
C GLU A 717 -8.26 -6.14 -18.67
N SER A 718 -8.54 -4.89 -18.32
CA SER A 718 -7.74 -3.70 -18.59
C SER A 718 -6.27 -3.81 -18.18
N HIS A 719 -6.04 -4.31 -16.96
CA HIS A 719 -4.71 -4.55 -16.43
C HIS A 719 -4.04 -5.76 -17.10
N ALA A 720 -4.80 -6.82 -17.39
CA ALA A 720 -4.31 -7.98 -18.13
C ALA A 720 -3.84 -7.61 -19.53
N ALA A 721 -4.62 -6.79 -20.24
CA ALA A 721 -4.29 -6.32 -21.57
C ALA A 721 -3.00 -5.51 -21.56
N SER A 722 -2.85 -4.60 -20.58
CA SER A 722 -1.65 -3.78 -20.40
C SER A 722 -0.39 -4.66 -20.25
N PHE A 723 -0.46 -5.69 -19.42
CA PHE A 723 0.67 -6.62 -19.24
C PHE A 723 0.89 -7.56 -20.42
N ALA A 724 -0.17 -7.95 -21.14
CA ALA A 724 -0.07 -8.76 -22.34
C ALA A 724 0.75 -8.06 -23.45
N LEU A 725 0.69 -6.72 -23.54
CA LEU A 725 1.51 -5.96 -24.49
C LEU A 725 3.02 -6.14 -24.24
N ILE A 726 3.45 -6.07 -22.98
CA ILE A 726 4.87 -6.28 -22.60
C ILE A 726 5.24 -7.75 -22.76
N ALA A 727 4.33 -8.67 -22.41
CA ALA A 727 4.53 -10.10 -22.63
C ALA A 727 4.74 -10.40 -24.12
N TYR A 728 3.91 -9.83 -24.99
CA TYR A 728 4.05 -9.95 -26.44
C TYR A 728 5.37 -9.35 -26.94
N ALA A 729 5.67 -8.10 -26.57
CA ALA A 729 6.89 -7.42 -27.00
C ALA A 729 8.17 -8.18 -26.59
N SER A 730 8.24 -8.68 -25.35
CA SER A 730 9.39 -9.48 -24.88
C SER A 730 9.51 -10.82 -25.62
N ASN A 731 8.39 -11.46 -26.00
CA ASN A 731 8.40 -12.68 -26.80
C ASN A 731 8.77 -12.40 -28.27
N TYR A 732 8.32 -11.28 -28.83
CA TYR A 732 8.67 -10.87 -30.19
C TYR A 732 10.17 -10.66 -30.34
N ILE A 733 10.78 -9.90 -29.42
CA ILE A 733 12.23 -9.67 -29.43
C ILE A 733 13.00 -10.97 -29.20
N LYS A 734 12.53 -11.85 -28.30
CA LYS A 734 13.13 -13.17 -28.13
C LYS A 734 13.07 -14.03 -29.41
N CYS A 735 11.96 -13.97 -30.15
CA CYS A 735 11.74 -14.76 -31.36
C CYS A 735 12.61 -14.28 -32.53
N HIS A 736 12.66 -12.97 -32.76
CA HIS A 736 13.32 -12.37 -33.93
C HIS A 736 14.77 -11.95 -33.67
N TYR A 737 15.10 -11.61 -32.42
CA TYR A 737 16.43 -11.12 -31.99
C TYR A 737 16.92 -11.83 -30.71
N PRO A 738 17.07 -13.18 -30.73
CA PRO A 738 17.40 -13.95 -29.53
C PRO A 738 18.77 -13.57 -28.94
N ASP A 739 19.74 -13.21 -29.78
CA ASP A 739 21.07 -12.72 -29.42
C ASP A 739 20.99 -11.44 -28.58
N VAL A 740 20.24 -10.46 -29.09
CA VAL A 740 20.02 -9.17 -28.41
C VAL A 740 19.20 -9.36 -27.13
N PHE A 741 18.13 -10.16 -27.18
CA PHE A 741 17.29 -10.42 -26.02
C PHE A 741 18.09 -11.02 -24.86
N CYS A 742 18.95 -12.00 -25.14
CA CYS A 742 19.79 -12.65 -24.15
C CYS A 742 20.76 -11.64 -23.50
N ALA A 743 21.44 -10.82 -24.31
CA ALA A 743 22.35 -9.79 -23.81
C ALA A 743 21.62 -8.74 -22.95
N ALA A 744 20.49 -8.22 -23.43
CA ALA A 744 19.68 -7.24 -22.70
C ALA A 744 19.14 -7.80 -21.37
N LEU A 745 18.70 -9.06 -21.38
CA LEU A 745 18.19 -9.75 -20.19
C LEU A 745 19.27 -9.92 -19.13
N LEU A 746 20.49 -10.32 -19.52
CA LEU A 746 21.62 -10.46 -18.61
C LEU A 746 22.05 -9.10 -18.03
N ASN A 747 22.08 -8.07 -18.87
CA ASN A 747 22.46 -6.70 -18.48
C ASN A 747 21.42 -5.98 -17.63
N SER A 748 20.21 -6.53 -17.50
CA SER A 748 19.11 -5.94 -16.71
C SER A 748 18.93 -6.61 -15.34
N GLN A 749 19.72 -7.63 -15.01
CA GLN A 749 19.61 -8.31 -13.71
C GLN A 749 20.17 -7.44 -12.57
N PRO A 750 19.53 -7.45 -11.37
CA PRO A 750 18.39 -8.27 -10.99
C PRO A 750 17.03 -7.66 -11.39
N MET A 751 16.19 -8.43 -12.10
CA MET A 751 14.82 -8.01 -12.46
C MET A 751 13.79 -8.47 -11.43
N GLY A 752 13.90 -8.01 -10.17
CA GLY A 752 12.92 -8.19 -9.08
C GLY A 752 12.48 -9.64 -8.78
N PHE A 753 11.65 -10.21 -9.65
CA PHE A 753 11.21 -11.61 -9.68
C PHE A 753 12.29 -12.58 -10.18
N MET A 754 13.22 -12.08 -11.01
CA MET A 754 14.29 -12.87 -11.58
C MET A 754 15.45 -13.04 -10.59
N LEU A 755 15.48 -14.19 -9.93
CA LEU A 755 16.67 -14.63 -9.24
C LEU A 755 17.79 -14.83 -10.26
N ARG A 756 18.97 -14.27 -9.98
CA ARG A 756 20.24 -14.62 -10.63
C ARG A 756 20.28 -16.16 -10.77
N PRO A 757 20.43 -16.73 -11.98
CA PRO A 757 20.38 -18.18 -12.15
C PRO A 757 21.41 -18.81 -11.22
N ARG A 758 20.93 -19.60 -10.24
CA ARG A 758 21.76 -20.17 -9.16
C ARG A 758 22.62 -21.35 -9.62
N SER A 759 22.42 -21.87 -10.82
CA SER A 759 23.18 -23.01 -11.35
C SER A 759 23.89 -22.66 -12.66
N SER A 760 25.11 -23.18 -12.81
CA SER A 760 25.91 -23.18 -14.04
C SER A 760 25.18 -23.85 -15.21
N GLU A 761 24.31 -24.83 -14.94
CA GLU A 761 23.51 -25.54 -15.95
C GLU A 761 22.45 -24.67 -16.64
N THR A 762 21.78 -23.75 -15.93
CA THR A 762 20.77 -22.87 -16.56
C THR A 762 21.43 -21.80 -17.43
N ARG A 763 22.63 -21.36 -17.05
CA ARG A 763 23.46 -20.43 -17.84
C ARG A 763 24.00 -21.12 -19.09
N SER A 764 24.46 -22.36 -18.94
CA SER A 764 24.92 -23.20 -20.06
C SER A 764 23.77 -23.60 -20.99
N SER A 765 22.55 -23.82 -20.48
CA SER A 765 21.39 -24.15 -21.33
C SER A 765 20.83 -22.94 -22.09
N MET A 766 20.85 -21.73 -21.51
CA MET A 766 20.52 -20.49 -22.24
C MET A 766 21.58 -20.15 -23.29
N ALA A 767 22.87 -20.29 -22.96
CA ALA A 767 23.97 -20.07 -23.90
C ALA A 767 23.96 -21.12 -25.04
N SER A 768 23.81 -22.41 -24.73
CA SER A 768 23.76 -23.48 -25.74
C SER A 768 22.48 -23.51 -26.57
N ARG A 769 21.36 -22.98 -26.06
CA ARG A 769 20.14 -22.78 -26.87
C ARG A 769 20.25 -21.56 -27.78
N CYS A 770 20.93 -20.49 -27.36
CA CYS A 770 21.31 -19.38 -28.26
C CYS A 770 22.27 -19.84 -29.35
N ASP A 771 23.19 -20.76 -29.05
CA ASP A 771 24.14 -21.31 -30.02
C ASP A 771 23.43 -22.09 -31.15
N ARG A 772 22.36 -22.85 -30.81
CA ARG A 772 21.55 -23.55 -31.82
C ARG A 772 20.77 -22.61 -32.74
N SER A 773 20.24 -21.49 -32.25
CA SER A 773 19.53 -20.50 -33.08
C SER A 773 20.49 -19.59 -33.87
N ALA A 774 21.68 -19.29 -33.34
CA ALA A 774 22.73 -18.56 -34.05
C ALA A 774 23.35 -19.39 -35.19
N SER A 775 23.46 -20.71 -35.02
CA SER A 775 24.03 -21.60 -36.05
C SER A 775 23.27 -21.63 -37.38
N THR A 776 22.00 -21.20 -37.39
CA THR A 776 21.17 -21.07 -38.60
C THR A 776 21.31 -19.73 -39.32
N ALA A 777 21.95 -18.72 -38.70
CA ALA A 777 22.27 -17.44 -39.33
C ALA A 777 23.75 -17.41 -39.71
N ARG A 778 24.10 -18.09 -40.81
CA ARG A 778 25.45 -17.99 -41.39
C ARG A 778 25.59 -16.67 -42.12
N ASP A 779 26.16 -15.67 -41.44
CA ASP A 779 27.20 -14.84 -42.04
C ASP A 779 27.97 -14.03 -40.97
N GLY A 780 29.30 -14.15 -41.00
CA GLY A 780 30.19 -13.04 -40.66
C GLY A 780 30.57 -12.76 -39.20
N THR A 781 31.74 -13.29 -38.83
CA THR A 781 32.85 -12.61 -38.10
C THR A 781 32.97 -12.68 -36.58
N ALA A 782 34.24 -12.81 -36.18
CA ALA A 782 34.83 -13.16 -34.88
C ALA A 782 34.52 -12.24 -33.67
N ARG A 783 33.54 -11.32 -33.74
CA ARG A 783 33.15 -10.45 -32.61
C ARG A 783 32.35 -11.16 -31.51
N TRP A 784 31.73 -12.30 -31.81
CA TRP A 784 30.83 -13.00 -30.89
C TRP A 784 31.52 -13.87 -29.83
N LYS A 785 32.78 -14.28 -30.04
CA LYS A 785 33.61 -14.90 -28.98
C LYS A 785 33.91 -13.93 -27.82
N GLY A 786 33.86 -12.62 -28.09
CA GLY A 786 34.00 -11.59 -27.05
C GLY A 786 32.79 -11.52 -26.11
N LEU A 787 31.58 -11.86 -26.60
CA LEU A 787 30.36 -11.88 -25.80
C LEU A 787 30.37 -13.05 -24.82
N GLU A 788 30.82 -14.24 -25.24
CA GLU A 788 31.04 -15.38 -24.34
C GLU A 788 32.06 -15.04 -23.24
N ALA A 789 33.19 -14.42 -23.60
CA ALA A 789 34.20 -14.00 -22.64
C ALA A 789 33.66 -12.96 -21.63
N ALA A 790 32.87 -11.98 -22.10
CA ALA A 790 32.26 -10.95 -21.26
C ALA A 790 31.17 -11.51 -20.33
N ILE A 791 30.33 -12.44 -20.82
CA ILE A 791 29.29 -13.13 -20.04
C ILE A 791 29.93 -13.98 -18.93
N VAL A 792 31.04 -14.67 -19.23
CA VAL A 792 31.81 -15.44 -18.23
C VAL A 792 32.44 -14.50 -17.18
N MET A 793 32.97 -13.34 -17.59
CA MET A 793 33.60 -12.37 -16.69
C MET A 793 32.59 -11.68 -15.75
N LEU A 794 31.41 -11.26 -16.26
CA LEU A 794 30.31 -10.68 -15.48
C LEU A 794 29.62 -11.70 -14.54
N CYS A 795 29.73 -12.99 -14.86
CA CYS A 795 29.15 -14.08 -14.08
C CYS A 795 29.99 -14.53 -12.88
N ALA A 796 31.25 -14.09 -12.77
CA ALA A 796 32.12 -14.41 -11.64
C ALA A 796 31.67 -13.65 -10.38
N SER A 797 31.32 -14.38 -9.33
CA SER A 797 31.00 -13.82 -8.02
C SER A 797 32.26 -13.20 -7.39
N GLY A 798 32.33 -11.87 -7.33
CA GLY A 798 33.45 -11.18 -6.68
C GLY A 798 33.67 -9.74 -7.12
N PHE A 799 33.18 -9.34 -8.30
CA PHE A 799 33.18 -7.95 -8.70
C PHE A 799 31.94 -7.24 -8.14
N GLY A 800 32.16 -6.16 -7.38
CA GLY A 800 31.11 -5.21 -7.02
C GLY A 800 30.56 -4.50 -8.27
N ARG A 801 29.48 -3.72 -8.08
CA ARG A 801 28.80 -2.96 -9.15
C ARG A 801 29.76 -2.19 -10.04
#